data_AF-A0A4Q5TUJ5-F1
#
_entry.id   AF-A0A4Q5TUJ5-F1
#
_cell.length_a   1.000
_cell.length_b   1.000
_cell.length_c   1.000
_cell.angle_alpha   90.00
_cell.angle_beta   90.00
_cell.angle_gamma   90.00
#
_symmetry.space_group_name_H-M   'P 1'
#
loop_
_entity.id
_entity.type
_entity.pdbx_description
1 polymer ?
#
loop_
_entity_poly.entity_id
_entity_poly.type
_entity_poly.pdbx_seq_one_letter_code
_entity_poly.pdbx_strand_id
1 'polypeptide(L)'
;NGVVRSGAVCSSTGVACPVTETVVTTETGTTIPYNGDKVNQPVLQLHNPAAVCAPATVDLTAPAVTTGSSAGMTFTYFTDAATTTPLANPAAVAAGGTYYIMGTSVAGCTVVAPVTVTINPQPVASISYAGGPFCRTGNATVTITGQGGGTFSGTGSLVINPVTGTVNLAASAAGTYTVTYDFSNGTCTNSTSTTITIIDIPNLVIHDPAPVCAPATIDLTAAAVTAGSEAGLTFEYFTNAAGTLPLANPSAVSAAGVYYIQGILPSGCRTAIMPVNVVFNTLPVAGISYPGSPYCATGTATVVRTGQAGGTYTAGPGLSIDASTGAVNLGSSSPGTYTVTYTYSNGTCTGSSTTTITINAQPVLVITNPAQVCAPTTVDITNPAVTVGSEPGLTLTYFTDAGLSNPLVNPGSIAISGTYYIHAVNATGCSVTMPVTVTIAPLPVATISYTGSPFCHTGTATPVITGQAGGTFSSTTGLVINGTTGIIDLTTSTPGTYTVTYTSSNGSCLADATTSITIEATPTLLITDPAAVCQPSTVNLTAAAVTAGSSTGLTFSYYTNAAGTTVISNPASVSVTGTYYIQGVTAGGCLTAIMPVNVIINPLPVAAISYPGSPFCEGAAIVVDVTITGQAGGTFSAPAGLSINTATGQVNIGTSAPGTYTITYSFTNGTCPNTASTSITIEPTPVLVVNDPAAVCEPGGVNLTAAAVTAGSSSGLVYTYYTDAAGTTVLANPSNVTLTGTYYIRGTSAAGCGSPIRAVNVAINPLPVATISYGPAQCYTTGGTFTVTHTGTTGGTYASGAGLSIDAATGTIAVGSSTPGTYTVTYSFTNGNCPNTATATVTINAIPVINITDPMPACLPNTVDLTAERLKTANMGGLVYSYYTDAAGTIPMTNPSAVDVTGTYYIQAMNPITGCISSILPVHVVVSSNPVIAVAASSLLVCRGEEVTLTATSAGNSITWTSPSAAGPTAVIHPQGNGSYTATATNAAGCMASASVTVNIRDFNMNLTASANPVIPGAAVSLMSSANNTYTVTGWTPAVLFPGQTNLNQTIAMGGQPQTFAVIGVSADGCIDTAEVTITLEPGDKDFYIPNAFSPNNDGKNDVFRVYGTAVQSIDLRVFNQWGELLYESKDKNQGWDGRYKGVIQPVGVYPFGIKVTFYDGRVITKKGLVNLVR
;
A
#
# COMPACT_ATOMS: atom_id res chain seq x y z
N ASN A 1 -129.34 2.15 75.79
CA ASN A 1 -130.56 1.62 75.14
C ASN A 1 -130.57 1.95 73.65
N GLY A 2 -130.53 0.95 72.78
CA GLY A 2 -131.19 0.93 71.46
C GLY A 2 -130.68 1.78 70.27
N VAL A 3 -130.59 1.10 69.11
CA VAL A 3 -131.31 1.43 67.85
C VAL A 3 -130.68 2.43 66.82
N VAL A 4 -130.18 1.83 65.72
CA VAL A 4 -130.36 2.18 64.26
C VAL A 4 -129.51 3.26 63.53
N ARG A 5 -128.59 2.72 62.69
CA ARG A 5 -128.29 2.93 61.24
C ARG A 5 -128.01 4.31 60.57
N SER A 6 -126.97 4.23 59.71
CA SER A 6 -126.79 4.82 58.36
C SER A 6 -126.16 6.22 58.22
N GLY A 7 -125.26 6.34 57.24
CA GLY A 7 -124.52 7.57 56.88
C GLY A 7 -123.03 7.27 56.61
N ALA A 8 -122.44 7.88 55.57
CA ALA A 8 -121.09 7.55 55.09
C ALA A 8 -120.32 8.78 54.56
N VAL A 9 -119.13 8.53 53.99
CA VAL A 9 -118.36 9.37 53.03
C VAL A 9 -117.42 10.46 53.58
N CYS A 10 -116.14 10.36 53.18
CA CYS A 10 -115.26 11.36 52.51
C CYS A 10 -113.82 10.81 52.56
N SER A 11 -113.02 10.70 51.49
CA SER A 11 -112.54 11.68 50.51
C SER A 11 -111.77 12.87 51.11
N SER A 12 -110.46 12.69 51.36
CA SER A 12 -109.40 13.50 50.73
C SER A 12 -107.99 13.07 51.17
N THR A 13 -107.01 13.29 50.29
CA THR A 13 -105.59 12.93 50.47
C THR A 13 -104.77 14.01 51.17
N GLY A 14 -103.90 13.64 52.14
CA GLY A 14 -102.67 14.40 52.46
C GLY A 14 -102.51 14.96 53.89
N VAL A 15 -101.70 14.25 54.70
CA VAL A 15 -100.90 14.72 55.87
C VAL A 15 -101.59 15.02 57.23
N ALA A 16 -101.08 14.31 58.27
CA ALA A 16 -101.04 14.59 59.72
C ALA A 16 -102.22 14.26 60.70
N CYS A 17 -101.80 13.89 61.92
CA CYS A 17 -102.48 13.41 63.15
C CYS A 17 -103.26 14.52 63.91
N PRO A 18 -103.91 14.31 65.11
CA PRO A 18 -103.97 13.16 66.06
C PRO A 18 -105.43 12.67 66.30
N VAL A 19 -105.83 11.84 67.31
CA VAL A 19 -105.94 11.99 68.79
C VAL A 19 -106.12 10.56 69.39
N THR A 20 -105.27 10.04 70.28
CA THR A 20 -105.26 10.09 71.77
C THR A 20 -106.49 9.50 72.50
N GLU A 21 -106.32 8.44 73.31
CA GLU A 21 -106.71 8.40 74.74
C GLU A 21 -106.09 7.22 75.51
N THR A 22 -106.16 7.25 76.85
CA THR A 22 -105.17 6.66 77.80
C THR A 22 -105.84 5.93 79.00
N VAL A 23 -105.02 5.51 80.01
CA VAL A 23 -105.31 5.14 81.44
C VAL A 23 -105.33 3.62 81.80
N VAL A 24 -104.84 3.11 82.96
CA VAL A 24 -103.49 3.18 83.61
C VAL A 24 -103.37 2.21 84.83
N THR A 25 -102.39 1.27 84.83
CA THR A 25 -101.83 0.48 86.00
C THR A 25 -102.80 -0.39 86.86
N THR A 26 -102.45 -1.27 87.84
CA THR A 26 -101.27 -1.58 88.73
C THR A 26 -101.25 -3.07 89.21
N GLU A 27 -100.19 -3.44 89.95
CA GLU A 27 -99.86 -4.59 90.84
C GLU A 27 -100.88 -5.67 91.35
N THR A 28 -100.27 -6.80 91.76
CA THR A 28 -100.68 -7.92 92.64
C THR A 28 -102.10 -8.03 93.23
N GLY A 29 -102.72 -9.22 93.12
CA GLY A 29 -103.77 -9.66 94.06
C GLY A 29 -104.75 -10.73 93.57
N THR A 30 -104.71 -11.92 94.18
CA THR A 30 -105.70 -13.02 94.05
C THR A 30 -107.16 -12.61 94.35
N THR A 31 -108.15 -13.11 93.59
CA THR A 31 -109.15 -14.11 94.09
C THR A 31 -110.15 -14.68 93.04
N ILE A 32 -110.39 -15.99 93.21
CA ILE A 32 -111.45 -16.92 92.75
C ILE A 32 -112.91 -16.48 93.09
N PRO A 33 -114.02 -17.20 92.72
CA PRO A 33 -114.25 -18.27 91.72
C PRO A 33 -115.58 -18.16 90.89
N TYR A 34 -115.82 -19.04 89.90
CA TYR A 34 -116.97 -19.98 89.86
C TYR A 34 -116.81 -21.02 88.73
N ASN A 35 -117.48 -22.18 88.83
CA ASN A 35 -117.15 -23.43 88.11
C ASN A 35 -118.25 -23.89 87.11
N GLY A 36 -117.93 -24.77 86.14
CA GLY A 36 -118.90 -25.24 85.15
C GLY A 36 -118.42 -26.16 83.99
N ASP A 37 -117.67 -27.21 84.30
CA ASP A 37 -117.49 -28.49 83.55
C ASP A 37 -117.70 -28.58 82.01
N LYS A 38 -116.60 -28.78 81.26
CA LYS A 38 -116.44 -29.90 80.29
C LYS A 38 -114.96 -30.28 80.17
N VAL A 39 -114.68 -31.58 80.02
CA VAL A 39 -113.40 -32.21 80.38
C VAL A 39 -112.52 -32.58 79.17
N ASN A 40 -111.23 -32.20 79.26
CA ASN A 40 -110.03 -32.66 78.54
C ASN A 40 -110.18 -33.61 77.32
N GLN A 41 -109.91 -33.08 76.13
CA GLN A 41 -109.25 -33.81 75.04
C GLN A 41 -107.86 -33.21 74.79
N PRO A 42 -106.83 -34.00 74.42
CA PRO A 42 -105.51 -33.47 74.12
C PRO A 42 -105.51 -32.72 72.78
N VAL A 43 -104.97 -31.50 72.79
CA VAL A 43 -104.70 -30.72 71.57
C VAL A 43 -103.34 -31.13 71.01
N LEU A 44 -103.33 -31.53 69.73
CA LEU A 44 -102.14 -31.73 68.91
C LEU A 44 -102.01 -30.54 67.95
N GLN A 45 -100.95 -29.75 68.09
CA GLN A 45 -100.59 -28.68 67.17
C GLN A 45 -99.34 -29.11 66.40
N LEU A 46 -99.43 -29.11 65.07
CA LEU A 46 -98.32 -29.43 64.19
C LEU A 46 -97.92 -28.21 63.36
N HIS A 47 -96.62 -27.98 63.27
CA HIS A 47 -96.02 -26.97 62.40
C HIS A 47 -95.29 -27.68 61.27
N ASN A 48 -95.53 -27.25 60.03
CA ASN A 48 -94.77 -27.79 58.90
C ASN A 48 -93.28 -27.41 59.06
N PRO A 49 -92.36 -28.37 59.01
CA PRO A 49 -90.93 -28.10 59.05
C PRO A 49 -90.49 -27.29 57.80
N ALA A 50 -89.37 -26.59 57.93
CA ALA A 50 -88.79 -25.85 56.81
C ALA A 50 -88.47 -26.78 55.62
N ALA A 51 -88.70 -26.28 54.40
CA ALA A 51 -88.31 -27.00 53.18
C ALA A 51 -86.79 -27.12 53.09
N VAL A 52 -86.29 -28.25 52.60
CA VAL A 52 -84.86 -28.51 52.38
C VAL A 52 -84.59 -28.95 50.95
N CYS A 53 -83.32 -28.94 50.55
CA CYS A 53 -82.87 -29.35 49.21
C CYS A 53 -82.28 -30.75 49.24
N ALA A 54 -82.64 -31.61 48.29
CA ALA A 54 -82.01 -32.92 48.17
C ALA A 54 -80.47 -32.76 48.03
N PRO A 55 -79.63 -33.55 48.74
CA PRO A 55 -79.98 -34.75 49.51
C PRO A 55 -80.28 -34.53 51.01
N ALA A 56 -80.45 -33.28 51.47
CA ALA A 56 -80.85 -33.02 52.86
C ALA A 56 -82.24 -33.60 53.16
N THR A 57 -82.46 -33.93 54.44
CA THR A 57 -83.68 -34.60 54.92
C THR A 57 -84.33 -33.80 56.03
N VAL A 58 -85.60 -34.07 56.31
CA VAL A 58 -86.40 -33.34 57.30
C VAL A 58 -86.63 -34.20 58.55
N ASP A 59 -86.34 -33.63 59.72
CA ASP A 59 -86.62 -34.24 61.02
C ASP A 59 -88.03 -33.84 61.50
N LEU A 60 -88.97 -34.80 61.47
CA LEU A 60 -90.32 -34.66 62.02
C LEU A 60 -90.38 -34.85 63.54
N THR A 61 -89.33 -35.38 64.16
CA THR A 61 -89.21 -35.54 65.61
C THR A 61 -88.73 -34.28 66.32
N ALA A 62 -88.21 -33.30 65.56
CA ALA A 62 -87.76 -32.02 66.07
C ALA A 62 -88.86 -31.33 66.91
N PRO A 63 -88.58 -30.86 68.15
CA PRO A 63 -89.61 -30.31 69.04
C PRO A 63 -90.43 -29.15 68.45
N ALA A 64 -89.86 -28.39 67.52
CA ALA A 64 -90.56 -27.32 66.81
C ALA A 64 -91.80 -27.84 66.03
N VAL A 65 -91.75 -29.05 65.47
CA VAL A 65 -92.83 -29.66 64.69
C VAL A 65 -94.07 -29.90 65.54
N THR A 66 -93.92 -30.27 66.81
CA THR A 66 -95.04 -30.57 67.74
C THR A 66 -95.27 -29.48 68.79
N THR A 67 -94.56 -28.35 68.71
CA THR A 67 -94.67 -27.24 69.66
C THR A 67 -96.10 -26.69 69.72
N GLY A 68 -96.60 -26.42 70.94
CA GLY A 68 -97.99 -26.02 71.18
C GLY A 68 -98.96 -27.19 71.40
N SER A 69 -98.50 -28.44 71.25
CA SER A 69 -99.25 -29.62 71.66
C SER A 69 -99.32 -29.75 73.19
N SER A 70 -100.28 -30.54 73.67
CA SER A 70 -100.50 -30.74 75.11
C SER A 70 -99.29 -31.39 75.79
N ALA A 71 -98.96 -30.96 77.01
CA ALA A 71 -97.77 -31.43 77.72
C ALA A 71 -97.84 -32.93 78.05
N GLY A 72 -96.70 -33.63 77.92
CA GLY A 72 -96.59 -35.05 78.24
C GLY A 72 -97.10 -36.03 77.18
N MET A 73 -97.36 -35.57 75.95
CA MET A 73 -97.75 -36.46 74.84
C MET A 73 -96.54 -37.23 74.27
N THR A 74 -96.78 -38.50 73.89
CA THR A 74 -95.85 -39.34 73.12
C THR A 74 -96.25 -39.29 71.64
N PHE A 75 -95.29 -39.07 70.74
CA PHE A 75 -95.56 -38.93 69.30
C PHE A 75 -95.07 -40.14 68.50
N THR A 76 -95.87 -40.57 67.52
CA THR A 76 -95.56 -41.63 66.56
C THR A 76 -95.89 -41.15 65.14
N TYR A 77 -95.18 -41.66 64.13
CA TYR A 77 -95.08 -41.03 62.81
C TYR A 77 -95.44 -42.04 61.71
N PHE A 78 -96.19 -41.61 60.70
CA PHE A 78 -96.79 -42.47 59.68
C PHE A 78 -96.76 -41.82 58.30
N THR A 79 -96.83 -42.63 57.25
CA THR A 79 -96.98 -42.15 55.86
C THR A 79 -98.44 -42.04 55.41
N ASP A 80 -99.40 -42.52 56.22
CA ASP A 80 -100.83 -42.50 55.92
C ASP A 80 -101.69 -42.01 57.10
N ALA A 81 -102.84 -41.42 56.77
CA ALA A 81 -103.79 -40.86 57.75
C ALA A 81 -104.44 -41.90 58.66
N ALA A 82 -104.48 -43.17 58.23
CA ALA A 82 -105.04 -44.27 59.02
C ALA A 82 -104.05 -44.82 60.06
N THR A 83 -102.83 -44.28 60.12
CA THR A 83 -101.74 -44.70 61.02
C THR A 83 -101.37 -46.18 60.87
N THR A 84 -101.48 -46.71 59.66
CA THR A 84 -101.23 -48.13 59.36
C THR A 84 -99.80 -48.43 58.94
N THR A 85 -99.09 -47.45 58.38
CA THR A 85 -97.74 -47.57 57.84
C THR A 85 -96.79 -46.66 58.63
N PRO A 86 -96.03 -47.17 59.61
CA PRO A 86 -95.07 -46.38 60.36
C PRO A 86 -93.99 -45.79 59.46
N LEU A 87 -93.67 -44.52 59.67
CA LEU A 87 -92.56 -43.85 59.01
C LEU A 87 -91.25 -44.39 59.59
N ALA A 88 -90.50 -45.15 58.79
CA ALA A 88 -89.35 -45.94 59.25
C ALA A 88 -88.22 -45.11 59.90
N ASN A 89 -88.00 -43.88 59.44
CA ASN A 89 -87.10 -42.92 60.09
C ASN A 89 -87.72 -41.52 60.07
N PRO A 90 -88.47 -41.12 61.13
CA PRO A 90 -89.08 -39.81 61.19
C PRO A 90 -88.06 -38.68 61.42
N ALA A 91 -86.84 -39.00 61.84
CA ALA A 91 -85.79 -38.01 62.06
C ALA A 91 -85.01 -37.63 60.78
N ALA A 92 -85.24 -38.33 59.66
CA ALA A 92 -84.56 -38.07 58.39
C ALA A 92 -85.44 -38.43 57.18
N VAL A 93 -86.47 -37.62 56.94
CA VAL A 93 -87.38 -37.79 55.80
C VAL A 93 -86.77 -37.21 54.52
N ALA A 94 -86.41 -38.09 53.58
CA ALA A 94 -85.71 -37.73 52.34
C ALA A 94 -86.62 -37.50 51.11
N ALA A 95 -87.95 -37.68 51.25
CA ALA A 95 -88.92 -37.49 50.18
C ALA A 95 -89.94 -36.41 50.54
N GLY A 96 -90.32 -35.58 49.56
CA GLY A 96 -91.39 -34.59 49.74
C GLY A 96 -92.75 -35.27 49.74
N GLY A 97 -93.65 -34.85 50.63
CA GLY A 97 -94.98 -35.44 50.79
C GLY A 97 -95.68 -35.04 52.07
N THR A 98 -96.93 -35.47 52.22
CA THR A 98 -97.68 -35.33 53.47
C THR A 98 -97.51 -36.59 54.32
N TYR A 99 -97.01 -36.40 55.53
CA TYR A 99 -96.84 -37.41 56.57
C TYR A 99 -97.84 -37.13 57.70
N TYR A 100 -98.00 -38.06 58.64
CA TYR A 100 -98.99 -37.96 59.71
C TYR A 100 -98.33 -38.24 61.06
N ILE A 101 -98.61 -37.38 62.05
CA ILE A 101 -98.13 -37.56 63.43
C ILE A 101 -99.33 -37.90 64.30
N MET A 102 -99.26 -39.04 64.99
CA MET A 102 -100.20 -39.42 66.04
C MET A 102 -99.60 -39.09 67.40
N GLY A 103 -100.28 -38.20 68.13
CA GLY A 103 -99.95 -37.86 69.50
C GLY A 103 -100.84 -38.60 70.49
N THR A 104 -100.23 -39.32 71.43
CA THR A 104 -100.90 -40.06 72.51
C THR A 104 -100.69 -39.34 73.83
N SER A 105 -101.77 -38.94 74.49
CA SER A 105 -101.74 -38.33 75.83
C SER A 105 -101.39 -39.35 76.94
N VAL A 106 -100.94 -38.86 78.10
CA VAL A 106 -100.71 -39.69 79.30
C VAL A 106 -101.94 -40.48 79.78
N ALA A 107 -103.16 -40.06 79.38
CA ALA A 107 -104.42 -40.74 79.66
C ALA A 107 -104.84 -41.75 78.57
N GLY A 108 -104.00 -41.99 77.56
CA GLY A 108 -104.22 -42.97 76.49
C GLY A 108 -105.05 -42.49 75.30
N CYS A 109 -105.61 -41.26 75.33
CA CYS A 109 -106.31 -40.70 74.17
C CYS A 109 -105.32 -40.32 73.06
N THR A 110 -105.63 -40.72 71.81
CA THR A 110 -104.85 -40.43 70.60
C THR A 110 -105.53 -39.39 69.71
N VAL A 111 -104.72 -38.63 68.97
CA VAL A 111 -105.15 -37.70 67.93
C VAL A 111 -104.11 -37.69 66.81
N VAL A 112 -104.55 -37.59 65.55
CA VAL A 112 -103.68 -37.64 64.36
C VAL A 112 -103.85 -36.36 63.55
N ALA A 113 -102.75 -35.77 63.11
CA ALA A 113 -102.77 -34.62 62.20
C ALA A 113 -101.69 -34.75 61.09
N PRO A 114 -101.94 -34.19 59.89
CA PRO A 114 -100.96 -34.17 58.81
C PRO A 114 -99.85 -33.14 59.07
N VAL A 115 -98.65 -33.43 58.58
CA VAL A 115 -97.50 -32.53 58.47
C VAL A 115 -96.91 -32.66 57.07
N THR A 116 -96.59 -31.54 56.43
CA THR A 116 -96.07 -31.53 55.05
C THR A 116 -94.56 -31.34 55.03
N VAL A 117 -93.86 -32.29 54.42
CA VAL A 117 -92.42 -32.24 54.16
C VAL A 117 -92.20 -31.80 52.72
N THR A 118 -91.34 -30.79 52.51
CA THR A 118 -90.99 -30.31 51.16
C THR A 118 -89.51 -30.53 50.91
N ILE A 119 -89.19 -31.37 49.91
CA ILE A 119 -87.82 -31.62 49.44
C ILE A 119 -87.71 -31.07 48.01
N ASN A 120 -86.89 -30.04 47.82
CA ASN A 120 -86.71 -29.37 46.53
C ASN A 120 -85.60 -30.06 45.71
N PRO A 121 -85.79 -30.26 44.38
CA PRO A 121 -84.77 -30.83 43.51
C PRO A 121 -83.62 -29.84 43.26
N GLN A 122 -82.40 -30.37 43.23
CA GLN A 122 -81.20 -29.57 43.01
C GLN A 122 -81.07 -29.15 41.52
N PRO A 123 -80.75 -27.89 41.20
CA PRO A 123 -80.58 -27.46 39.80
C PRO A 123 -79.33 -28.12 39.17
N VAL A 124 -79.30 -28.20 37.83
CA VAL A 124 -78.15 -28.73 37.08
C VAL A 124 -77.72 -27.77 35.97
N ALA A 125 -76.41 -27.53 35.87
CA ALA A 125 -75.76 -26.84 34.76
C ALA A 125 -74.35 -27.41 34.55
N SER A 126 -73.79 -27.16 33.38
CA SER A 126 -72.39 -27.39 33.04
C SER A 126 -71.79 -26.18 32.34
N ILE A 127 -70.47 -26.01 32.47
CA ILE A 127 -69.71 -24.92 31.87
C ILE A 127 -68.50 -25.45 31.10
N SER A 128 -68.13 -24.77 30.01
CA SER A 128 -66.92 -25.09 29.24
C SER A 128 -66.32 -23.85 28.57
N TYR A 129 -65.00 -23.87 28.39
CA TYR A 129 -64.26 -22.88 27.59
C TYR A 129 -63.66 -23.59 26.38
N ALA A 130 -64.13 -23.24 25.17
CA ALA A 130 -63.63 -23.83 23.93
C ALA A 130 -62.32 -23.16 23.49
N GLY A 131 -61.33 -23.94 23.07
CA GLY A 131 -60.06 -23.44 22.52
C GLY A 131 -58.88 -23.35 23.50
N GLY A 132 -58.95 -23.97 24.68
CA GLY A 132 -57.82 -24.05 25.60
C GLY A 132 -56.76 -25.11 25.17
N PRO A 133 -55.48 -24.95 25.56
CA PRO A 133 -54.93 -23.90 26.41
C PRO A 133 -54.87 -22.53 25.70
N PHE A 134 -55.12 -21.47 26.46
CA PHE A 134 -55.21 -20.11 25.95
C PHE A 134 -53.90 -19.35 26.17
N CYS A 135 -53.56 -18.46 25.24
CA CYS A 135 -52.49 -17.51 25.44
C CYS A 135 -52.98 -16.33 26.27
N ARG A 136 -52.07 -15.62 26.94
CA ARG A 136 -52.36 -14.47 27.81
C ARG A 136 -52.73 -13.19 27.03
N THR A 137 -53.67 -13.32 26.10
CA THR A 137 -54.13 -12.29 25.16
C THR A 137 -55.65 -12.37 24.96
N GLY A 138 -56.33 -11.22 24.97
CA GLY A 138 -57.78 -11.17 24.75
C GLY A 138 -58.60 -11.80 25.88
N ASN A 139 -59.74 -12.40 25.53
CA ASN A 139 -60.73 -12.94 26.46
C ASN A 139 -61.17 -14.35 26.05
N ALA A 140 -61.46 -15.21 27.03
CA ALA A 140 -62.15 -16.49 26.83
C ALA A 140 -63.60 -16.39 27.34
N THR A 141 -64.57 -16.68 26.48
CA THR A 141 -66.00 -16.69 26.81
C THR A 141 -66.46 -18.10 27.19
N VAL A 142 -67.22 -18.21 28.28
CA VAL A 142 -67.79 -19.48 28.73
C VAL A 142 -69.01 -19.87 27.91
N THR A 143 -69.19 -21.16 27.65
CA THR A 143 -70.45 -21.75 27.19
C THR A 143 -71.15 -22.40 28.38
N ILE A 144 -72.39 -22.02 28.65
CA ILE A 144 -73.22 -22.59 29.73
C ILE A 144 -74.29 -23.48 29.11
N THR A 145 -74.49 -24.68 29.65
CA THR A 145 -75.61 -25.57 29.30
C THR A 145 -76.39 -25.94 30.56
N GLY A 146 -77.72 -25.81 30.54
CA GLY A 146 -78.57 -26.02 31.73
C GLY A 146 -79.00 -24.72 32.41
N GLN A 147 -79.03 -24.70 33.75
CA GLN A 147 -79.51 -23.56 34.54
C GLN A 147 -78.68 -22.27 34.34
N GLY A 148 -79.32 -21.22 33.82
CA GLY A 148 -78.74 -19.86 33.71
C GLY A 148 -78.90 -19.02 34.98
N GLY A 149 -78.26 -17.84 35.00
CA GLY A 149 -78.43 -16.84 36.06
C GLY A 149 -77.62 -17.05 37.34
N GLY A 150 -76.65 -17.96 37.34
CA GLY A 150 -75.66 -18.09 38.41
C GLY A 150 -74.51 -17.08 38.33
N THR A 151 -73.57 -17.19 39.26
CA THR A 151 -72.36 -16.38 39.35
C THR A 151 -71.10 -17.20 39.10
N PHE A 152 -70.11 -16.59 38.45
CA PHE A 152 -68.81 -17.20 38.19
C PHE A 152 -67.77 -16.77 39.22
N SER A 153 -66.95 -17.73 39.65
CA SER A 153 -65.76 -17.51 40.46
C SER A 153 -64.56 -18.25 39.87
N GLY A 154 -63.36 -17.75 40.16
CA GLY A 154 -62.10 -18.32 39.68
C GLY A 154 -61.11 -18.48 40.83
N THR A 155 -60.31 -19.55 40.80
CA THR A 155 -59.22 -19.73 41.77
C THR A 155 -58.06 -18.75 41.53
N GLY A 156 -57.39 -18.29 42.59
CA GLY A 156 -56.14 -17.55 42.48
C GLY A 156 -56.27 -16.19 41.81
N SER A 157 -55.36 -15.88 40.88
CA SER A 157 -55.26 -14.62 40.14
C SER A 157 -56.05 -14.58 38.82
N LEU A 158 -57.05 -15.45 38.65
CA LEU A 158 -57.90 -15.47 37.46
C LEU A 158 -58.85 -14.26 37.45
N VAL A 159 -58.70 -13.38 36.45
CA VAL A 159 -59.58 -12.22 36.26
C VAL A 159 -60.79 -12.64 35.43
N ILE A 160 -61.88 -13.01 36.11
CA ILE A 160 -63.14 -13.44 35.50
C ILE A 160 -64.26 -12.44 35.82
N ASN A 161 -65.11 -12.14 34.83
CA ASN A 161 -66.34 -11.39 35.06
C ASN A 161 -67.36 -12.30 35.78
N PRO A 162 -67.81 -11.97 37.01
CA PRO A 162 -68.65 -12.86 37.80
C PRO A 162 -70.08 -13.01 37.27
N VAL A 163 -70.52 -12.16 36.32
CA VAL A 163 -71.86 -12.19 35.72
C VAL A 163 -71.84 -12.88 34.35
N THR A 164 -70.85 -12.58 33.50
CA THR A 164 -70.78 -13.12 32.14
C THR A 164 -69.90 -14.37 32.00
N GLY A 165 -69.15 -14.73 33.05
CA GLY A 165 -68.18 -15.82 33.03
C GLY A 165 -67.04 -15.64 32.01
N THR A 166 -66.87 -14.42 31.49
CA THR A 166 -65.79 -14.09 30.55
C THR A 166 -64.50 -13.92 31.33
N VAL A 167 -63.49 -14.74 31.01
CA VAL A 167 -62.13 -14.62 31.56
C VAL A 167 -61.36 -13.61 30.72
N ASN A 168 -60.76 -12.61 31.37
CA ASN A 168 -59.77 -11.74 30.74
C ASN A 168 -58.41 -12.45 30.81
N LEU A 169 -57.97 -12.98 29.67
CA LEU A 169 -56.76 -13.78 29.57
C LEU A 169 -55.51 -12.92 29.78
N ALA A 170 -55.51 -11.67 29.29
CA ALA A 170 -54.39 -10.74 29.44
C ALA A 170 -54.17 -10.27 30.89
N ALA A 171 -55.26 -10.02 31.62
CA ALA A 171 -55.21 -9.54 33.00
C ALA A 171 -54.98 -10.67 34.03
N SER A 172 -55.32 -11.91 33.69
CA SER A 172 -54.97 -13.10 34.49
C SER A 172 -53.46 -13.40 34.37
N ALA A 173 -52.86 -14.05 35.37
CA ALA A 173 -51.50 -14.58 35.21
C ALA A 173 -51.52 -15.90 34.41
N ALA A 174 -50.35 -16.41 34.02
CA ALA A 174 -50.24 -17.75 33.48
C ALA A 174 -50.39 -18.82 34.57
N GLY A 175 -51.03 -19.93 34.24
CA GLY A 175 -51.36 -21.03 35.15
C GLY A 175 -52.60 -21.81 34.72
N THR A 176 -52.86 -22.91 35.41
CA THR A 176 -54.14 -23.64 35.29
C THR A 176 -55.04 -23.26 36.46
N TYR A 177 -56.22 -22.78 36.15
CA TYR A 177 -57.21 -22.28 37.09
C TYR A 177 -58.48 -23.10 37.01
N THR A 178 -59.15 -23.29 38.15
CA THR A 178 -60.51 -23.82 38.20
C THR A 178 -61.49 -22.66 38.19
N VAL A 179 -62.41 -22.67 37.22
CA VAL A 179 -63.59 -21.81 37.21
C VAL A 179 -64.74 -22.59 37.82
N THR A 180 -65.41 -22.00 38.79
CA THR A 180 -66.65 -22.51 39.38
C THR A 180 -67.81 -21.62 38.96
N TYR A 181 -68.92 -22.23 38.59
CA TYR A 181 -70.19 -21.57 38.35
C TYR A 181 -71.17 -22.04 39.42
N ASP A 182 -71.57 -21.11 40.28
CA ASP A 182 -72.50 -21.31 41.38
C ASP A 182 -73.87 -20.79 40.95
N PHE A 183 -74.88 -21.65 40.92
CA PHE A 183 -76.20 -21.34 40.35
C PHE A 183 -77.35 -21.84 41.24
N SER A 184 -78.50 -21.19 41.10
CA SER A 184 -79.68 -21.44 41.93
C SER A 184 -80.95 -21.42 41.09
N ASN A 185 -81.96 -22.17 41.54
CA ASN A 185 -83.35 -22.06 41.06
C ASN A 185 -84.23 -21.20 41.99
N GLY A 186 -83.61 -20.46 42.92
CA GLY A 186 -84.29 -19.65 43.93
C GLY A 186 -84.61 -20.39 45.24
N THR A 187 -84.56 -21.74 45.25
CA THR A 187 -84.78 -22.56 46.45
C THR A 187 -83.60 -23.45 46.81
N CYS A 188 -82.84 -23.90 45.82
CA CYS A 188 -81.65 -24.75 45.99
C CYS A 188 -80.47 -24.24 45.16
N THR A 189 -79.29 -24.30 45.76
CA THR A 189 -78.00 -24.01 45.11
C THR A 189 -77.32 -25.29 44.63
N ASN A 190 -76.60 -25.17 43.52
CA ASN A 190 -75.62 -26.16 43.09
C ASN A 190 -74.43 -25.45 42.44
N SER A 191 -73.34 -26.16 42.27
CA SER A 191 -72.19 -25.63 41.54
C SER A 191 -71.56 -26.68 40.65
N THR A 192 -70.88 -26.19 39.62
CA THR A 192 -70.15 -27.00 38.64
C THR A 192 -68.86 -26.29 38.32
N SER A 193 -67.81 -27.03 37.97
CA SER A 193 -66.50 -26.45 37.70
C SER A 193 -65.83 -27.05 36.48
N THR A 194 -64.96 -26.26 35.87
CA THR A 194 -64.13 -26.63 34.73
C THR A 194 -62.76 -25.96 34.86
N THR A 195 -61.76 -26.44 34.13
CA THR A 195 -60.42 -25.83 34.17
C THR A 195 -60.16 -24.97 32.94
N ILE A 196 -59.37 -23.91 33.14
CA ILE A 196 -58.81 -23.08 32.08
C ILE A 196 -57.30 -22.95 32.30
N THR A 197 -56.52 -23.26 31.28
CA THR A 197 -55.06 -23.08 31.29
C THR A 197 -54.69 -21.86 30.46
N ILE A 198 -53.96 -20.94 31.08
CA ILE A 198 -53.44 -19.71 30.49
C ILE A 198 -51.92 -19.84 30.41
N ILE A 199 -51.34 -19.60 29.25
CA ILE A 199 -49.90 -19.63 28.97
C ILE A 199 -49.45 -18.18 28.70
N ASP A 200 -48.31 -17.77 29.27
CA ASP A 200 -47.73 -16.45 29.01
C ASP A 200 -47.42 -16.24 27.51
N ILE A 201 -47.35 -14.98 27.10
CA ILE A 201 -46.90 -14.63 25.75
C ILE A 201 -45.39 -14.92 25.68
N PRO A 202 -44.90 -15.67 24.67
CA PRO A 202 -43.50 -16.00 24.61
C PRO A 202 -42.59 -14.78 24.44
N ASN A 203 -41.37 -14.86 24.97
CA ASN A 203 -40.37 -13.81 24.78
C ASN A 203 -39.59 -13.98 23.46
N LEU A 204 -39.74 -13.02 22.54
CA LEU A 204 -38.92 -12.90 21.32
C LEU A 204 -37.86 -11.81 21.54
N VAL A 205 -36.60 -12.13 21.23
CA VAL A 205 -35.48 -11.17 21.20
C VAL A 205 -34.90 -11.20 19.80
N ILE A 206 -34.85 -10.04 19.15
CA ILE A 206 -34.28 -9.87 17.81
C ILE A 206 -33.02 -9.02 17.89
N HIS A 207 -31.98 -9.47 17.20
CA HIS A 207 -30.75 -8.74 16.97
C HIS A 207 -30.55 -8.50 15.47
N ASP A 208 -30.19 -7.27 15.10
CA ASP A 208 -29.86 -6.94 13.71
C ASP A 208 -28.61 -7.75 13.27
N PRO A 209 -28.67 -8.50 12.15
CA PRO A 209 -27.52 -9.20 11.61
C PRO A 209 -26.42 -8.23 11.17
N ALA A 210 -25.17 -8.66 11.25
CA ALA A 210 -24.03 -7.85 10.81
C ALA A 210 -24.17 -7.48 9.31
N PRO A 211 -23.95 -6.21 8.92
CA PRO A 211 -24.03 -5.81 7.52
C PRO A 211 -23.03 -6.55 6.63
N VAL A 212 -23.47 -6.97 5.44
CA VAL A 212 -22.61 -7.67 4.46
C VAL A 212 -22.45 -6.88 3.16
N CYS A 213 -21.47 -7.24 2.36
CA CYS A 213 -21.22 -6.64 1.05
C CYS A 213 -22.05 -7.36 -0.03
N ALA A 214 -22.88 -6.65 -0.78
CA ALA A 214 -23.56 -7.24 -1.94
C ALA A 214 -22.51 -7.78 -2.95
N PRO A 215 -22.72 -8.92 -3.61
CA PRO A 215 -23.95 -9.71 -3.72
C PRO A 215 -24.06 -10.87 -2.71
N ALA A 216 -23.36 -10.82 -1.57
CA ALA A 216 -23.60 -11.79 -0.49
C ALA A 216 -25.06 -11.72 0.00
N THR A 217 -25.51 -12.74 0.72
CA THR A 217 -26.87 -12.80 1.29
C THR A 217 -26.82 -12.89 2.81
N ILE A 218 -27.84 -12.34 3.48
CA ILE A 218 -27.99 -12.40 4.94
C ILE A 218 -28.96 -13.52 5.31
N ASP A 219 -28.57 -14.34 6.28
CA ASP A 219 -29.37 -15.43 6.84
C ASP A 219 -30.10 -14.94 8.11
N LEU A 220 -31.42 -14.70 8.00
CA LEU A 220 -32.26 -14.33 9.13
C LEU A 220 -32.63 -15.52 10.02
N THR A 221 -32.38 -16.76 9.59
CA THR A 221 -32.59 -17.98 10.37
C THR A 221 -31.39 -18.34 11.25
N ALA A 222 -30.28 -17.61 11.12
CA ALA A 222 -29.09 -17.77 11.94
C ALA A 222 -29.41 -17.56 13.43
N ALA A 223 -29.00 -18.49 14.30
CA ALA A 223 -29.32 -18.49 15.72
C ALA A 223 -28.90 -17.22 16.50
N ALA A 224 -27.99 -16.42 15.95
CA ALA A 224 -27.60 -15.12 16.50
C ALA A 224 -28.69 -14.05 16.36
N VAL A 225 -29.50 -14.09 15.30
CA VAL A 225 -30.59 -13.12 15.02
C VAL A 225 -31.70 -13.22 16.06
N THR A 226 -31.99 -14.43 16.53
CA THR A 226 -33.01 -14.69 17.57
C THR A 226 -32.41 -15.05 18.93
N ALA A 227 -31.12 -14.77 19.17
CA ALA A 227 -30.44 -15.14 20.40
C ALA A 227 -31.09 -14.50 21.63
N GLY A 228 -31.24 -15.25 22.73
CA GLY A 228 -31.95 -14.79 23.93
C GLY A 228 -33.48 -14.88 23.86
N SER A 229 -34.05 -15.31 22.72
CA SER A 229 -35.46 -15.69 22.65
C SER A 229 -35.76 -16.96 23.46
N GLU A 230 -37.02 -17.15 23.81
CA GLU A 230 -37.48 -18.29 24.60
C GLU A 230 -37.25 -19.65 23.89
N ALA A 231 -36.83 -20.65 24.67
CA ALA A 231 -36.47 -21.95 24.13
C ALA A 231 -37.70 -22.73 23.60
N GLY A 232 -37.57 -23.30 22.40
CA GLY A 232 -38.64 -24.08 21.76
C GLY A 232 -39.55 -23.29 20.82
N LEU A 233 -39.27 -22.00 20.60
CA LEU A 233 -39.94 -21.22 19.55
C LEU A 233 -39.60 -21.74 18.15
N THR A 234 -40.64 -21.80 17.30
CA THR A 234 -40.50 -21.82 15.84
C THR A 234 -40.70 -20.40 15.30
N PHE A 235 -40.06 -20.06 14.19
CA PHE A 235 -40.06 -18.69 13.67
C PHE A 235 -40.69 -18.60 12.28
N GLU A 236 -41.61 -17.65 12.10
CA GLU A 236 -42.14 -17.21 10.80
C GLU A 236 -41.53 -15.85 10.44
N TYR A 237 -41.28 -15.63 9.14
CA TYR A 237 -40.54 -14.47 8.61
C TYR A 237 -41.37 -13.75 7.55
N PHE A 238 -41.35 -12.42 7.56
CA PHE A 238 -42.22 -11.58 6.72
C PHE A 238 -41.50 -10.35 6.15
N THR A 239 -42.02 -9.83 5.05
CA THR A 239 -41.57 -8.57 4.42
C THR A 239 -42.37 -7.34 4.87
N ASN A 240 -43.38 -7.52 5.74
CA ASN A 240 -44.21 -6.43 6.25
C ASN A 240 -44.60 -6.60 7.73
N ALA A 241 -44.81 -5.48 8.43
CA ALA A 241 -45.16 -5.45 9.86
C ALA A 241 -46.48 -6.15 10.20
N ALA A 242 -47.38 -6.30 9.24
CA ALA A 242 -48.68 -6.95 9.42
C ALA A 242 -48.62 -8.49 9.43
N GLY A 243 -47.48 -9.11 9.10
CA GLY A 243 -47.34 -10.56 9.03
C GLY A 243 -48.13 -11.23 7.90
N THR A 244 -48.49 -10.48 6.86
CA THR A 244 -49.33 -10.98 5.75
C THR A 244 -48.56 -11.35 4.49
N LEU A 245 -47.29 -10.92 4.37
CA LEU A 245 -46.41 -11.23 3.25
C LEU A 245 -45.22 -12.07 3.72
N PRO A 246 -45.29 -13.42 3.65
CA PRO A 246 -44.19 -14.28 4.10
C PRO A 246 -42.94 -14.10 3.23
N LEU A 247 -41.78 -14.11 3.89
CA LEU A 247 -40.48 -14.03 3.25
C LEU A 247 -40.11 -15.39 2.64
N ALA A 248 -40.05 -15.47 1.31
CA ALA A 248 -39.92 -16.74 0.59
C ALA A 248 -38.62 -17.51 0.84
N ASN A 249 -37.52 -16.82 1.18
CA ASN A 249 -36.25 -17.45 1.55
C ASN A 249 -35.54 -16.66 2.66
N PRO A 250 -35.85 -16.90 3.95
CA PRO A 250 -35.28 -16.14 5.06
C PRO A 250 -33.79 -16.43 5.29
N SER A 251 -33.24 -17.54 4.79
CA SER A 251 -31.81 -17.87 4.96
C SER A 251 -30.89 -17.29 3.88
N ALA A 252 -31.45 -16.60 2.87
CA ALA A 252 -30.65 -15.92 1.85
C ALA A 252 -31.33 -14.63 1.35
N VAL A 253 -31.46 -13.65 2.25
CA VAL A 253 -31.97 -12.31 1.93
C VAL A 253 -30.93 -11.51 1.13
N SER A 254 -31.33 -10.91 0.02
CA SER A 254 -30.44 -10.22 -0.94
C SER A 254 -30.75 -8.73 -1.16
N ALA A 255 -31.70 -8.16 -0.43
CA ALA A 255 -32.10 -6.76 -0.54
C ALA A 255 -32.05 -6.06 0.82
N ALA A 256 -31.59 -4.80 0.84
CA ALA A 256 -31.59 -3.98 2.05
C ALA A 256 -33.04 -3.58 2.41
N GLY A 257 -33.36 -3.58 3.70
CA GLY A 257 -34.69 -3.21 4.17
C GLY A 257 -35.00 -3.68 5.59
N VAL A 258 -36.21 -3.37 6.03
CA VAL A 258 -36.76 -3.87 7.30
C VAL A 258 -37.56 -5.13 7.00
N TYR A 259 -37.17 -6.23 7.64
CA TYR A 259 -37.90 -7.50 7.63
C TYR A 259 -38.51 -7.75 9.00
N TYR A 260 -39.33 -8.78 9.14
CA TYR A 260 -40.11 -9.00 10.36
C TYR A 260 -40.13 -10.47 10.76
N ILE A 261 -40.05 -10.75 12.06
CA ILE A 261 -39.97 -12.10 12.63
C ILE A 261 -41.06 -12.27 13.70
N GLN A 262 -41.72 -13.43 13.71
CA GLN A 262 -42.65 -13.84 14.78
C GLN A 262 -42.25 -15.20 15.35
N GLY A 263 -42.16 -15.31 16.67
CA GLY A 263 -41.99 -16.57 17.39
C GLY A 263 -43.32 -17.25 17.69
N ILE A 264 -43.34 -18.59 17.66
CA ILE A 264 -44.51 -19.43 17.94
C ILE A 264 -44.08 -20.59 18.84
N LEU A 265 -44.68 -20.68 20.04
CA LEU A 265 -44.50 -21.83 20.93
C LEU A 265 -45.24 -23.07 20.41
N PRO A 266 -44.83 -24.29 20.78
CA PRO A 266 -45.54 -25.53 20.42
C PRO A 266 -47.00 -25.58 20.91
N SER A 267 -47.36 -24.74 21.89
CA SER A 267 -48.73 -24.54 22.37
C SER A 267 -49.62 -23.69 21.44
N GLY A 268 -49.06 -23.11 20.38
CA GLY A 268 -49.75 -22.20 19.46
C GLY A 268 -49.65 -20.71 19.86
N CYS A 269 -49.05 -20.39 21.00
CA CYS A 269 -48.90 -18.99 21.42
C CYS A 269 -47.84 -18.24 20.61
N ARG A 270 -48.25 -17.12 20.04
CA ARG A 270 -47.45 -16.28 19.14
C ARG A 270 -46.95 -15.03 19.86
N THR A 271 -45.73 -14.60 19.54
CA THR A 271 -45.18 -13.32 20.01
C THR A 271 -45.75 -12.16 19.21
N ALA A 272 -45.47 -10.93 19.65
CA ALA A 272 -45.54 -9.78 18.75
C ALA A 272 -44.60 -9.99 17.55
N ILE A 273 -44.96 -9.40 16.41
CA ILE A 273 -44.11 -9.36 15.22
C ILE A 273 -43.06 -8.27 15.44
N MET A 274 -41.78 -8.61 15.39
CA MET A 274 -40.67 -7.68 15.65
C MET A 274 -39.86 -7.40 14.37
N PRO A 275 -39.41 -6.14 14.14
CA PRO A 275 -38.57 -5.79 13.00
C PRO A 275 -37.13 -6.29 13.16
N VAL A 276 -36.46 -6.56 12.05
CA VAL A 276 -35.02 -6.80 11.91
C VAL A 276 -34.50 -6.00 10.72
N ASN A 277 -33.43 -5.23 10.90
CA ASN A 277 -32.82 -4.43 9.84
C ASN A 277 -31.77 -5.23 9.06
N VAL A 278 -31.91 -5.27 7.75
CA VAL A 278 -30.95 -5.87 6.82
C VAL A 278 -30.25 -4.74 6.06
N VAL A 279 -28.94 -4.59 6.30
CA VAL A 279 -28.11 -3.53 5.69
C VAL A 279 -27.05 -4.16 4.79
N PHE A 280 -26.95 -3.64 3.56
CA PHE A 280 -25.89 -3.97 2.63
C PHE A 280 -24.92 -2.81 2.47
N ASN A 281 -23.64 -3.09 2.65
CA ASN A 281 -22.57 -2.14 2.37
C ASN A 281 -22.28 -2.09 0.87
N THR A 282 -22.03 -0.89 0.34
CA THR A 282 -21.66 -0.70 -1.06
C THR A 282 -20.24 -1.19 -1.32
N LEU A 283 -20.06 -1.98 -2.38
CA LEU A 283 -18.74 -2.38 -2.84
C LEU A 283 -17.92 -1.14 -3.24
N PRO A 284 -16.65 -1.02 -2.83
CA PRO A 284 -15.77 -0.01 -3.41
C PRO A 284 -15.54 -0.31 -4.89
N VAL A 285 -15.41 0.73 -5.70
CA VAL A 285 -15.02 0.64 -7.12
C VAL A 285 -13.67 1.30 -7.30
N ALA A 286 -12.74 0.58 -7.91
CA ALA A 286 -11.51 1.12 -8.47
C ALA A 286 -11.33 0.59 -9.90
N GLY A 287 -10.36 1.13 -10.62
CA GLY A 287 -9.87 0.60 -11.88
C GLY A 287 -8.36 0.72 -11.91
N ILE A 288 -7.69 -0.23 -12.56
CA ILE A 288 -6.25 -0.22 -12.79
C ILE A 288 -5.95 -0.48 -14.26
N SER A 289 -4.89 0.13 -14.78
CA SER A 289 -4.41 -0.13 -16.14
C SER A 289 -2.92 0.17 -16.26
N TYR A 290 -2.24 -0.53 -17.17
CA TYR A 290 -0.87 -0.23 -17.59
C TYR A 290 -0.89 0.23 -19.05
N PRO A 291 -1.03 1.55 -19.32
CA PRO A 291 -1.37 2.06 -20.65
C PRO A 291 -0.27 1.87 -21.72
N GLY A 292 0.94 1.48 -21.32
CA GLY A 292 2.04 1.15 -22.23
C GLY A 292 2.22 -0.35 -22.52
N SER A 293 1.30 -1.21 -22.06
CA SER A 293 1.37 -2.66 -22.34
C SER A 293 1.00 -2.95 -23.81
N PRO A 294 1.75 -3.79 -24.55
CA PRO A 294 2.87 -4.61 -24.10
C PRO A 294 4.19 -3.83 -23.95
N TYR A 295 4.92 -4.10 -22.87
CA TYR A 295 6.24 -3.54 -22.59
C TYR A 295 7.36 -4.49 -23.01
N CYS A 296 8.57 -3.97 -23.15
CA CYS A 296 9.79 -4.79 -23.19
C CYS A 296 10.31 -5.05 -21.78
N ALA A 297 11.12 -6.09 -21.59
CA ALA A 297 11.78 -6.41 -20.31
C ALA A 297 12.93 -5.44 -19.95
N THR A 298 12.64 -4.13 -19.88
CA THR A 298 13.55 -3.03 -19.54
C THR A 298 12.81 -1.90 -18.81
N GLY A 299 13.45 -1.29 -17.80
CA GLY A 299 12.88 -0.15 -17.08
C GLY A 299 11.73 -0.50 -16.12
N THR A 300 10.81 0.45 -15.92
CA THR A 300 9.68 0.33 -15.00
C THR A 300 8.37 0.75 -15.64
N ALA A 301 7.29 0.01 -15.36
CA ALA A 301 5.92 0.37 -15.75
C ALA A 301 5.14 0.85 -14.53
N THR A 302 4.53 2.03 -14.63
CA THR A 302 3.67 2.60 -13.59
C THR A 302 2.20 2.30 -13.89
N VAL A 303 1.44 1.97 -12.85
CA VAL A 303 -0.01 1.72 -12.94
C VAL A 303 -0.78 3.03 -12.90
N VAL A 304 -1.78 3.18 -13.77
CA VAL A 304 -2.79 4.23 -13.67
C VAL A 304 -3.98 3.67 -12.91
N ARG A 305 -4.30 4.28 -11.76
CA ARG A 305 -5.44 3.90 -10.90
C ARG A 305 -6.52 4.98 -10.89
N THR A 306 -7.78 4.55 -10.99
CA THR A 306 -8.98 5.39 -10.77
C THR A 306 -9.83 4.81 -9.65
N GLY A 307 -10.67 5.64 -9.01
CA GLY A 307 -11.54 5.22 -7.90
C GLY A 307 -10.81 5.00 -6.56
N GLN A 308 -11.24 3.99 -5.79
CA GLN A 308 -10.79 3.76 -4.41
C GLN A 308 -9.26 3.64 -4.29
N ALA A 309 -8.69 4.30 -3.27
CA ALA A 309 -7.27 4.27 -2.93
C ALA A 309 -6.99 3.43 -1.67
N GLY A 310 -5.71 3.24 -1.33
CA GLY A 310 -5.29 2.55 -0.09
C GLY A 310 -5.26 1.02 -0.16
N GLY A 311 -5.53 0.42 -1.32
CA GLY A 311 -5.33 -1.01 -1.58
C GLY A 311 -3.88 -1.43 -1.86
N THR A 312 -3.67 -2.75 -2.01
CA THR A 312 -2.39 -3.39 -2.34
C THR A 312 -2.42 -4.06 -3.71
N TYR A 313 -1.26 -4.15 -4.37
CA TYR A 313 -1.11 -4.81 -5.67
C TYR A 313 -0.41 -6.17 -5.53
N THR A 314 -0.89 -7.16 -6.27
CA THR A 314 -0.31 -8.51 -6.35
C THR A 314 -0.33 -9.02 -7.79
N ALA A 315 0.53 -9.99 -8.09
CA ALA A 315 0.59 -10.66 -9.39
C ALA A 315 1.09 -12.10 -9.24
N GLY A 316 0.97 -12.89 -10.30
CA GLY A 316 1.52 -14.24 -10.36
C GLY A 316 3.06 -14.27 -10.31
N PRO A 317 3.67 -15.40 -9.92
CA PRO A 317 5.12 -15.55 -9.85
C PRO A 317 5.78 -15.27 -11.21
N GLY A 318 6.90 -14.54 -11.19
CA GLY A 318 7.61 -14.08 -12.39
C GLY A 318 7.38 -12.59 -12.71
N LEU A 319 6.36 -11.93 -12.16
CA LEU A 319 6.23 -10.48 -12.22
C LEU A 319 6.81 -9.82 -10.96
N SER A 320 7.73 -8.89 -11.13
CA SER A 320 8.33 -8.10 -10.05
C SER A 320 7.54 -6.80 -9.87
N ILE A 321 6.64 -6.76 -8.88
CA ILE A 321 5.73 -5.63 -8.61
C ILE A 321 5.86 -5.14 -7.17
N ASP A 322 5.88 -3.81 -6.99
CA ASP A 322 5.79 -3.18 -5.66
C ASP A 322 4.35 -3.20 -5.16
N ALA A 323 4.12 -3.82 -4.01
CA ALA A 323 2.78 -4.06 -3.48
C ALA A 323 2.03 -2.79 -3.02
N SER A 324 2.72 -1.67 -2.84
CA SER A 324 2.15 -0.41 -2.31
C SER A 324 1.85 0.62 -3.41
N THR A 325 2.74 0.71 -4.40
CA THR A 325 2.67 1.67 -5.51
C THR A 325 2.09 1.05 -6.78
N GLY A 326 2.22 -0.26 -6.96
CA GLY A 326 1.84 -0.97 -8.19
C GLY A 326 2.82 -0.75 -9.34
N ALA A 327 4.02 -0.21 -9.06
CA ALA A 327 5.09 -0.12 -10.03
C ALA A 327 5.66 -1.52 -10.33
N VAL A 328 5.77 -1.87 -11.61
CA VAL A 328 6.37 -3.12 -12.08
C VAL A 328 7.80 -2.83 -12.55
N ASN A 329 8.77 -3.59 -12.05
CA ASN A 329 10.12 -3.60 -12.60
C ASN A 329 10.17 -4.60 -13.75
N LEU A 330 10.26 -4.08 -14.98
CA LEU A 330 10.19 -4.87 -16.20
C LEU A 330 11.48 -5.66 -16.44
N GLY A 331 12.63 -5.18 -15.95
CA GLY A 331 13.92 -5.84 -16.10
C GLY A 331 14.17 -7.00 -15.12
N SER A 332 13.47 -7.02 -13.97
CA SER A 332 13.48 -8.15 -13.03
C SER A 332 12.25 -9.06 -13.14
N SER A 333 11.41 -8.84 -14.14
CA SER A 333 10.26 -9.70 -14.46
C SER A 333 10.60 -10.64 -15.62
N SER A 334 10.10 -11.87 -15.57
CA SER A 334 10.19 -12.79 -16.70
C SER A 334 9.29 -12.32 -17.85
N PRO A 335 9.62 -12.62 -19.12
CA PRO A 335 8.71 -12.40 -20.24
C PRO A 335 7.44 -13.26 -20.11
N GLY A 336 6.28 -12.67 -20.42
CA GLY A 336 4.98 -13.31 -20.27
C GLY A 336 3.83 -12.31 -20.18
N THR A 337 2.59 -12.81 -20.14
CA THR A 337 1.42 -11.99 -19.79
C THR A 337 0.96 -12.33 -18.39
N TYR A 338 0.87 -11.31 -17.55
CA TYR A 338 0.55 -11.42 -16.13
C TYR A 338 -0.75 -10.69 -15.83
N THR A 339 -1.59 -11.28 -14.99
CA THR A 339 -2.73 -10.58 -14.39
C THR A 339 -2.25 -9.91 -13.11
N VAL A 340 -2.29 -8.58 -13.08
CA VAL A 340 -2.10 -7.79 -11.87
C VAL A 340 -3.47 -7.62 -11.20
N THR A 341 -3.52 -7.89 -9.90
CA THR A 341 -4.70 -7.70 -9.05
C THR A 341 -4.45 -6.57 -8.08
N TYR A 342 -5.30 -5.56 -8.08
CA TYR A 342 -5.35 -4.52 -7.04
C TYR A 342 -6.50 -4.85 -6.09
N THR A 343 -6.19 -5.04 -4.80
CA THR A 343 -7.15 -5.37 -3.75
C THR A 343 -7.28 -4.18 -2.81
N TYR A 344 -8.48 -3.63 -2.67
CA TYR A 344 -8.75 -2.36 -1.98
C TYR A 344 -9.98 -2.46 -1.08
N SER A 345 -10.09 -1.56 -0.11
CA SER A 345 -11.19 -1.53 0.85
C SER A 345 -11.65 -0.10 1.12
N ASN A 346 -12.94 0.07 1.42
CA ASN A 346 -13.51 1.29 1.99
C ASN A 346 -13.62 1.23 3.54
N GLY A 347 -12.99 0.24 4.17
CA GLY A 347 -13.06 -0.02 5.61
C GLY A 347 -14.13 -1.05 6.00
N THR A 348 -15.14 -1.29 5.17
CA THR A 348 -16.22 -2.26 5.45
C THR A 348 -16.35 -3.36 4.40
N CYS A 349 -16.02 -3.08 3.15
CA CYS A 349 -16.03 -4.03 2.03
C CYS A 349 -14.71 -4.04 1.29
N THR A 350 -14.22 -5.22 0.97
CA THR A 350 -13.11 -5.43 0.04
C THR A 350 -13.61 -5.57 -1.39
N GLY A 351 -12.89 -4.96 -2.32
CA GLY A 351 -13.05 -5.15 -3.76
C GLY A 351 -11.70 -5.49 -4.38
N SER A 352 -11.73 -6.12 -5.55
CA SER A 352 -10.54 -6.27 -6.37
C SER A 352 -10.81 -5.90 -7.82
N SER A 353 -9.76 -5.39 -8.47
CA SER A 353 -9.74 -5.08 -9.90
C SER A 353 -8.53 -5.74 -10.52
N THR A 354 -8.70 -6.27 -11.72
CA THR A 354 -7.62 -6.92 -12.46
C THR A 354 -7.35 -6.19 -13.77
N THR A 355 -6.08 -6.17 -14.17
CA THR A 355 -5.64 -5.80 -15.52
C THR A 355 -4.56 -6.79 -15.96
N THR A 356 -4.41 -6.99 -17.26
CA THR A 356 -3.24 -7.65 -17.79
C THR A 356 -2.09 -6.66 -17.97
N ILE A 357 -0.86 -7.17 -17.86
CA ILE A 357 0.36 -6.56 -18.35
C ILE A 357 1.15 -7.61 -19.13
N THR A 358 1.58 -7.29 -20.33
CA THR A 358 2.40 -8.17 -21.17
C THR A 358 3.82 -7.63 -21.22
N ILE A 359 4.78 -8.50 -20.91
CA ILE A 359 6.22 -8.23 -20.99
C ILE A 359 6.79 -9.10 -22.10
N ASN A 360 7.22 -8.47 -23.17
CA ASN A 360 7.92 -9.10 -24.28
C ASN A 360 9.39 -9.34 -23.91
N ALA A 361 9.93 -10.46 -24.39
CA ALA A 361 11.36 -10.75 -24.24
C ALA A 361 12.20 -9.71 -25.00
N GLN A 362 13.35 -9.33 -24.43
CA GLN A 362 14.37 -8.64 -25.21
C GLN A 362 14.90 -9.56 -26.31
N PRO A 363 15.27 -9.01 -27.48
CA PRO A 363 15.92 -9.77 -28.53
C PRO A 363 17.23 -10.39 -28.07
N VAL A 364 17.51 -11.63 -28.50
CA VAL A 364 18.84 -12.24 -28.29
C VAL A 364 19.79 -11.76 -29.38
N LEU A 365 20.61 -10.76 -29.08
CA LEU A 365 21.73 -10.33 -29.94
C LEU A 365 23.03 -10.97 -29.43
N VAL A 366 23.77 -11.58 -30.34
CA VAL A 366 25.11 -12.14 -30.09
C VAL A 366 26.09 -11.45 -31.04
N ILE A 367 27.10 -10.79 -30.50
CA ILE A 367 28.15 -10.13 -31.27
C ILE A 367 29.44 -10.95 -31.20
N THR A 368 29.97 -11.30 -32.37
CA THR A 368 31.35 -11.77 -32.53
C THR A 368 32.15 -10.65 -33.19
N ASN A 369 33.21 -10.17 -32.54
CA ASN A 369 34.07 -9.14 -33.13
C ASN A 369 34.70 -9.66 -34.43
N PRO A 370 34.63 -8.91 -35.54
CA PRO A 370 35.24 -9.31 -36.81
C PRO A 370 36.77 -9.41 -36.68
N ALA A 371 37.37 -10.27 -37.52
CA ALA A 371 38.82 -10.41 -37.58
C ALA A 371 39.50 -9.09 -38.00
N GLN A 372 40.70 -8.84 -37.46
CA GLN A 372 41.52 -7.68 -37.78
C GLN A 372 41.89 -7.67 -39.28
N VAL A 373 41.82 -6.49 -39.90
CA VAL A 373 42.25 -6.26 -41.29
C VAL A 373 43.37 -5.21 -41.37
N CYS A 374 43.96 -5.06 -42.55
CA CYS A 374 45.08 -4.16 -42.80
C CYS A 374 44.65 -2.99 -43.70
N ALA A 375 44.98 -1.76 -43.31
CA ALA A 375 44.70 -0.58 -44.14
C ALA A 375 45.33 -0.73 -45.54
N PRO A 376 44.66 -0.36 -46.64
CA PRO A 376 43.37 0.37 -46.71
C PRO A 376 42.12 -0.54 -46.71
N THR A 377 42.24 -1.84 -46.42
CA THR A 377 41.09 -2.77 -46.36
C THR A 377 40.13 -2.37 -45.24
N THR A 378 38.83 -2.44 -45.51
CA THR A 378 37.77 -2.06 -44.57
C THR A 378 37.07 -3.27 -43.96
N VAL A 379 36.48 -3.10 -42.78
CA VAL A 379 35.67 -4.13 -42.10
C VAL A 379 34.19 -3.94 -42.38
N ASP A 380 33.50 -5.04 -42.69
CA ASP A 380 32.05 -5.13 -42.84
C ASP A 380 31.42 -5.68 -41.54
N ILE A 381 30.67 -4.86 -40.80
CA ILE A 381 29.92 -5.30 -39.61
C ILE A 381 28.46 -5.69 -39.90
N THR A 382 28.04 -5.63 -41.17
CA THR A 382 26.76 -6.19 -41.64
C THR A 382 26.85 -7.66 -42.02
N ASN A 383 28.08 -8.19 -42.14
CA ASN A 383 28.34 -9.60 -42.42
C ASN A 383 27.62 -10.51 -41.38
N PRO A 384 26.79 -11.49 -41.81
CA PRO A 384 26.06 -12.37 -40.91
C PRO A 384 26.92 -13.15 -39.89
N ALA A 385 28.22 -13.32 -40.15
CA ALA A 385 29.16 -13.93 -39.21
C ALA A 385 29.38 -13.08 -37.94
N VAL A 386 29.22 -11.74 -38.02
CA VAL A 386 29.35 -10.83 -36.87
C VAL A 386 28.20 -11.00 -35.88
N THR A 387 27.01 -11.34 -36.37
CA THR A 387 25.80 -11.55 -35.55
C THR A 387 25.39 -13.03 -35.43
N VAL A 388 26.29 -13.96 -35.72
CA VAL A 388 25.98 -15.41 -35.69
C VAL A 388 25.57 -15.86 -34.28
N GLY A 389 24.49 -16.63 -34.19
CA GLY A 389 23.88 -17.03 -32.91
C GLY A 389 22.85 -16.04 -32.35
N SER A 390 22.63 -14.90 -33.01
CA SER A 390 21.51 -14.00 -32.68
C SER A 390 20.15 -14.60 -33.11
N GLU A 391 19.07 -14.06 -32.55
CA GLU A 391 17.69 -14.41 -32.88
C GLU A 391 17.37 -14.22 -34.38
N PRO A 392 16.66 -15.16 -35.03
CA PRO A 392 16.23 -14.99 -36.42
C PRO A 392 15.22 -13.85 -36.59
N GLY A 393 15.36 -13.06 -37.64
CA GLY A 393 14.39 -12.00 -38.00
C GLY A 393 14.58 -10.67 -37.28
N LEU A 394 15.71 -10.46 -36.60
CA LEU A 394 16.08 -9.14 -36.06
C LEU A 394 16.28 -8.11 -37.18
N THR A 395 15.73 -6.91 -36.98
CA THR A 395 16.05 -5.73 -37.78
C THR A 395 17.29 -5.06 -37.16
N LEU A 396 18.39 -5.00 -37.89
CA LEU A 396 19.67 -4.46 -37.42
C LEU A 396 19.90 -3.03 -37.94
N THR A 397 20.37 -2.16 -37.06
CA THR A 397 20.81 -0.79 -37.36
C THR A 397 22.14 -0.50 -36.65
N TYR A 398 22.93 0.44 -37.17
CA TYR A 398 24.35 0.57 -36.84
C TYR A 398 24.69 2.01 -36.48
N PHE A 399 25.49 2.22 -35.43
CA PHE A 399 25.78 3.53 -34.84
C PHE A 399 27.25 3.67 -34.42
N THR A 400 27.74 4.91 -34.34
CA THR A 400 29.09 5.22 -33.81
C THR A 400 29.09 5.50 -32.31
N ASP A 401 27.93 5.54 -31.66
CA ASP A 401 27.79 5.77 -30.22
C ASP A 401 26.69 4.89 -29.58
N ALA A 402 26.81 4.66 -28.28
CA ALA A 402 25.89 3.84 -27.50
C ALA A 402 24.49 4.47 -27.32
N GLY A 403 24.39 5.80 -27.46
CA GLY A 403 23.15 6.57 -27.33
C GLY A 403 22.33 6.63 -28.61
N LEU A 404 22.71 5.87 -29.65
CA LEU A 404 22.02 5.78 -30.94
C LEU A 404 21.83 7.14 -31.64
N SER A 405 22.67 8.12 -31.31
CA SER A 405 22.49 9.50 -31.78
C SER A 405 23.14 9.75 -33.15
N ASN A 406 24.20 9.00 -33.48
CA ASN A 406 24.96 9.13 -34.71
C ASN A 406 24.90 7.81 -35.51
N PRO A 407 23.97 7.67 -36.47
CA PRO A 407 23.88 6.47 -37.30
C PRO A 407 25.13 6.34 -38.19
N LEU A 408 25.66 5.12 -38.27
CA LEU A 408 26.82 4.80 -39.08
C LEU A 408 26.40 4.73 -40.56
N VAL A 409 26.91 5.66 -41.37
CA VAL A 409 26.51 5.84 -42.77
C VAL A 409 26.86 4.66 -43.68
N ASN A 410 27.96 3.95 -43.40
CA ASN A 410 28.40 2.79 -44.18
C ASN A 410 28.93 1.65 -43.29
N PRO A 411 28.05 0.86 -42.67
CA PRO A 411 28.46 -0.26 -41.80
C PRO A 411 29.11 -1.43 -42.57
N GLY A 412 28.96 -1.47 -43.90
CA GLY A 412 29.60 -2.48 -44.75
C GLY A 412 31.06 -2.20 -45.09
N SER A 413 31.60 -1.02 -44.74
CA SER A 413 32.96 -0.61 -45.11
C SER A 413 33.52 0.40 -44.11
N ILE A 414 33.90 -0.09 -42.93
CA ILE A 414 34.53 0.69 -41.88
C ILE A 414 36.04 0.78 -42.12
N ALA A 415 36.56 2.00 -42.26
CA ALA A 415 37.97 2.30 -42.54
C ALA A 415 38.76 2.83 -41.33
N ILE A 416 38.13 2.96 -40.15
CA ILE A 416 38.76 3.51 -38.93
C ILE A 416 38.53 2.54 -37.76
N SER A 417 39.60 2.17 -37.06
CA SER A 417 39.56 1.36 -35.83
C SER A 417 38.74 2.04 -34.74
N GLY A 418 37.88 1.30 -34.04
CA GLY A 418 37.04 1.84 -32.98
C GLY A 418 35.97 0.87 -32.50
N THR A 419 35.20 1.30 -31.51
CA THR A 419 34.00 0.59 -31.04
C THR A 419 32.78 1.21 -31.70
N TYR A 420 32.01 0.38 -32.39
CA TYR A 420 30.73 0.72 -33.01
C TYR A 420 29.61 -0.03 -32.29
N TYR A 421 28.35 0.29 -32.56
CA TYR A 421 27.21 -0.28 -31.87
C TYR A 421 26.20 -0.86 -32.86
N ILE A 422 25.78 -2.10 -32.65
CA ILE A 422 24.69 -2.74 -33.38
C ILE A 422 23.45 -2.70 -32.49
N HIS A 423 22.40 -2.07 -33.00
CA HIS A 423 21.08 -1.99 -32.39
C HIS A 423 20.13 -2.94 -33.14
N ALA A 424 19.64 -3.96 -32.43
CA ALA A 424 18.78 -5.00 -32.97
C ALA A 424 17.37 -4.87 -32.40
N VAL A 425 16.35 -4.95 -33.26
CA VAL A 425 14.93 -4.89 -32.90
C VAL A 425 14.24 -6.17 -33.38
N ASN A 426 13.51 -6.87 -32.49
CA ASN A 426 12.70 -8.04 -32.87
C ASN A 426 11.31 -7.65 -33.40
N ALA A 427 10.57 -8.64 -33.89
CA ALA A 427 9.23 -8.45 -34.46
C ALA A 427 8.18 -7.89 -33.48
N THR A 428 8.45 -7.91 -32.16
CA THR A 428 7.57 -7.31 -31.14
C THR A 428 7.97 -5.88 -30.76
N GLY A 429 8.95 -5.29 -31.45
CA GLY A 429 9.41 -3.92 -31.24
C GLY A 429 10.40 -3.75 -30.09
N CYS A 430 10.84 -4.83 -29.45
CA CYS A 430 11.83 -4.77 -28.38
C CYS A 430 13.24 -4.77 -28.93
N SER A 431 14.11 -3.98 -28.29
CA SER A 431 15.43 -3.69 -28.81
C SER A 431 16.55 -3.93 -27.80
N VAL A 432 17.72 -4.34 -28.29
CA VAL A 432 18.97 -4.38 -27.53
C VAL A 432 20.09 -3.75 -28.35
N THR A 433 21.05 -3.11 -27.68
CA THR A 433 22.24 -2.52 -28.31
C THR A 433 23.49 -3.17 -27.73
N MET A 434 24.39 -3.66 -28.59
CA MET A 434 25.68 -4.21 -28.17
C MET A 434 26.86 -3.58 -28.93
N PRO A 435 28.02 -3.41 -28.28
CA PRO A 435 29.23 -2.93 -28.94
C PRO A 435 29.85 -4.02 -29.84
N VAL A 436 30.41 -3.61 -30.97
CA VAL A 436 31.29 -4.39 -31.83
C VAL A 436 32.61 -3.62 -32.00
N THR A 437 33.73 -4.29 -31.74
CA THR A 437 35.08 -3.70 -31.88
C THR A 437 35.63 -3.99 -33.27
N VAL A 438 36.02 -2.93 -33.99
CA VAL A 438 36.68 -3.01 -35.29
C VAL A 438 38.15 -2.64 -35.13
N THR A 439 39.04 -3.53 -35.57
CA THR A 439 40.50 -3.32 -35.52
C THR A 439 41.07 -3.33 -36.94
N ILE A 440 41.67 -2.20 -37.32
CA ILE A 440 42.40 -2.02 -38.58
C ILE A 440 43.85 -1.70 -38.22
N ALA A 441 44.77 -2.57 -38.64
CA ALA A 441 46.18 -2.40 -38.41
C ALA A 441 46.82 -1.53 -39.52
N PRO A 442 47.78 -0.65 -39.17
CA PRO A 442 48.59 0.06 -40.16
C PRO A 442 49.51 -0.92 -40.90
N LEU A 443 49.87 -0.58 -42.14
CA LEU A 443 50.90 -1.30 -42.89
C LEU A 443 52.27 -1.16 -42.22
N PRO A 444 53.14 -2.18 -42.26
CA PRO A 444 54.50 -2.05 -41.79
C PRO A 444 55.28 -1.05 -42.65
N VAL A 445 56.09 -0.21 -42.01
CA VAL A 445 57.00 0.72 -42.70
C VAL A 445 58.42 0.22 -42.57
N ALA A 446 59.06 -0.06 -43.70
CA ALA A 446 60.47 -0.42 -43.78
C ALA A 446 61.13 0.33 -44.95
N THR A 447 62.44 0.53 -44.84
CA THR A 447 63.29 1.02 -45.92
C THR A 447 64.53 0.16 -46.03
N ILE A 448 64.97 -0.08 -47.27
CA ILE A 448 66.13 -0.91 -47.60
C ILE A 448 67.16 -0.13 -48.42
N SER A 449 68.44 -0.43 -48.20
CA SER A 449 69.54 0.14 -48.97
C SER A 449 70.72 -0.83 -49.04
N TYR A 450 71.52 -0.73 -50.11
CA TYR A 450 72.79 -1.43 -50.24
C TYR A 450 73.91 -0.40 -50.30
N THR A 451 74.59 -0.21 -49.16
CA THR A 451 75.72 0.72 -49.08
C THR A 451 76.91 0.16 -49.87
N GLY A 452 77.47 0.97 -50.77
CA GLY A 452 78.64 0.59 -51.59
C GLY A 452 78.36 0.32 -53.07
N SER A 453 77.13 0.53 -53.57
CA SER A 453 76.87 0.57 -55.02
C SER A 453 77.43 1.87 -55.64
N PRO A 454 78.08 1.86 -56.82
CA PRO A 454 78.31 0.72 -57.71
C PRO A 454 79.33 -0.28 -57.18
N PHE A 455 79.09 -1.56 -57.43
CA PHE A 455 79.93 -2.66 -56.99
C PHE A 455 80.80 -3.20 -58.14
N CYS A 456 81.99 -3.71 -57.83
CA CYS A 456 82.72 -4.56 -58.77
C CYS A 456 82.06 -5.94 -58.89
N HIS A 457 82.27 -6.63 -60.01
CA HIS A 457 81.80 -8.00 -60.27
C HIS A 457 82.57 -9.07 -59.45
N THR A 458 82.70 -8.83 -58.14
CA THR A 458 83.47 -9.62 -57.17
C THR A 458 82.86 -9.49 -55.76
N GLY A 459 82.70 -10.60 -55.06
CA GLY A 459 82.22 -10.62 -53.67
C GLY A 459 80.69 -10.62 -53.54
N THR A 460 80.19 -10.12 -52.41
CA THR A 460 78.75 -10.07 -52.10
C THR A 460 78.38 -8.70 -51.51
N ALA A 461 77.12 -8.29 -51.65
CA ALA A 461 76.58 -7.07 -51.04
C ALA A 461 75.46 -7.39 -50.04
N THR A 462 75.52 -6.80 -48.85
CA THR A 462 74.55 -6.98 -47.76
C THR A 462 73.60 -5.78 -47.64
N PRO A 463 72.29 -5.99 -47.39
CA PRO A 463 71.35 -4.90 -47.19
C PRO A 463 71.46 -4.30 -45.78
N VAL A 464 71.16 -3.00 -45.68
CA VAL A 464 70.78 -2.33 -44.44
C VAL A 464 69.28 -2.10 -44.45
N ILE A 465 68.58 -2.59 -43.41
CA ILE A 465 67.14 -2.46 -43.21
C ILE A 465 66.90 -1.51 -42.04
N THR A 466 66.02 -0.52 -42.21
CA THR A 466 65.53 0.31 -41.09
C THR A 466 64.00 0.37 -41.11
N GLY A 467 63.37 0.42 -39.94
CA GLY A 467 61.94 0.16 -39.78
C GLY A 467 61.66 -1.33 -39.51
N GLN A 468 60.61 -1.90 -40.13
CA GLN A 468 60.16 -3.26 -39.86
C GLN A 468 61.13 -4.35 -40.36
N ALA A 469 61.69 -5.12 -39.43
CA ALA A 469 62.57 -6.26 -39.70
C ALA A 469 61.79 -7.57 -39.97
N GLY A 470 62.46 -8.58 -40.53
CA GLY A 470 61.92 -9.94 -40.71
C GLY A 470 61.15 -10.19 -42.01
N GLY A 471 61.35 -9.36 -43.04
CA GLY A 471 60.78 -9.56 -44.39
C GLY A 471 61.63 -10.44 -45.32
N THR A 472 61.18 -10.60 -46.56
CA THR A 472 61.86 -11.36 -47.64
C THR A 472 62.30 -10.46 -48.78
N PHE A 473 63.29 -10.90 -49.58
CA PHE A 473 63.91 -10.13 -50.66
C PHE A 473 63.70 -10.77 -52.04
N SER A 474 63.63 -9.94 -53.08
CA SER A 474 63.60 -10.36 -54.50
C SER A 474 64.22 -9.29 -55.40
N SER A 475 64.52 -9.62 -56.66
CA SER A 475 65.11 -8.68 -57.62
C SER A 475 64.73 -8.97 -59.08
N THR A 476 64.99 -8.00 -59.97
CA THR A 476 64.95 -8.19 -61.43
C THR A 476 65.96 -9.25 -61.91
N THR A 477 65.63 -9.93 -63.01
CA THR A 477 66.44 -11.00 -63.63
C THR A 477 67.85 -10.54 -63.99
N GLY A 478 68.84 -11.41 -63.79
CA GLY A 478 70.28 -11.11 -64.00
C GLY A 478 71.03 -10.78 -62.71
N LEU A 479 70.30 -10.46 -61.63
CA LEU A 479 70.84 -10.36 -60.28
C LEU A 479 70.56 -11.63 -59.46
N VAL A 480 71.57 -12.13 -58.76
CA VAL A 480 71.50 -13.29 -57.86
C VAL A 480 71.44 -12.80 -56.41
N ILE A 481 70.30 -12.99 -55.75
CA ILE A 481 70.03 -12.53 -54.39
C ILE A 481 69.45 -13.65 -53.51
N ASN A 482 69.88 -13.72 -52.25
CA ASN A 482 69.30 -14.59 -51.24
C ASN A 482 67.98 -14.02 -50.73
N GLY A 483 66.86 -14.72 -50.96
CA GLY A 483 65.52 -14.23 -50.63
C GLY A 483 65.21 -14.06 -49.14
N THR A 484 66.04 -14.56 -48.22
CA THR A 484 65.83 -14.44 -46.76
C THR A 484 66.77 -13.43 -46.12
N THR A 485 68.04 -13.38 -46.55
CA THR A 485 69.04 -12.46 -45.98
C THR A 485 69.25 -11.20 -46.81
N GLY A 486 68.70 -11.17 -48.04
CA GLY A 486 68.89 -10.10 -49.02
C GLY A 486 70.33 -9.96 -49.54
N ILE A 487 71.21 -10.90 -49.21
CA ILE A 487 72.61 -10.87 -49.66
C ILE A 487 72.67 -11.15 -51.16
N ILE A 488 73.32 -10.25 -51.90
CA ILE A 488 73.51 -10.32 -53.35
C ILE A 488 74.87 -10.93 -53.65
N ASP A 489 74.95 -11.86 -54.59
CA ASP A 489 76.21 -12.37 -55.14
C ASP A 489 76.62 -11.60 -56.39
N LEU A 490 77.69 -10.82 -56.28
CA LEU A 490 78.19 -9.94 -57.33
C LEU A 490 79.06 -10.67 -58.36
N THR A 491 79.46 -11.93 -58.09
CA THR A 491 80.28 -12.74 -59.01
C THR A 491 79.45 -13.52 -60.02
N THR A 492 78.20 -13.85 -59.67
CA THR A 492 77.28 -14.61 -60.52
C THR A 492 76.17 -13.74 -61.13
N SER A 493 76.02 -12.51 -60.66
CA SER A 493 75.16 -11.48 -61.26
C SER A 493 75.86 -10.80 -62.43
N THR A 494 75.18 -10.62 -63.57
CA THR A 494 75.78 -9.94 -64.73
C THR A 494 76.06 -8.45 -64.46
N PRO A 495 77.09 -7.81 -65.07
CA PRO A 495 77.29 -6.37 -64.98
C PRO A 495 76.07 -5.61 -65.50
N GLY A 496 75.60 -4.59 -64.77
CA GLY A 496 74.34 -3.88 -65.06
C GLY A 496 73.69 -3.27 -63.82
N THR A 497 72.52 -2.65 -63.99
CA THR A 497 71.72 -2.02 -62.91
C THR A 497 70.42 -2.77 -62.67
N TYR A 498 70.07 -3.00 -61.41
CA TYR A 498 68.97 -3.85 -60.97
C TYR A 498 68.13 -3.21 -59.86
N THR A 499 66.87 -3.58 -59.78
CA THR A 499 65.97 -3.19 -58.68
C THR A 499 65.75 -4.37 -57.73
N VAL A 500 65.84 -4.09 -56.42
CA VAL A 500 65.63 -5.05 -55.33
C VAL A 500 64.39 -4.63 -54.53
N THR A 501 63.55 -5.59 -54.18
CA THR A 501 62.30 -5.42 -53.41
C THR A 501 62.39 -6.20 -52.10
N TYR A 502 61.93 -5.60 -51.00
CA TYR A 502 61.84 -6.22 -49.67
C TYR A 502 60.41 -6.15 -49.12
N THR A 503 59.81 -7.31 -48.89
CA THR A 503 58.43 -7.46 -48.39
C THR A 503 58.46 -7.68 -46.87
N SER A 504 58.09 -6.66 -46.10
CA SER A 504 58.08 -6.67 -44.63
C SER A 504 56.71 -7.06 -44.04
N SER A 505 56.68 -7.62 -42.83
CA SER A 505 55.43 -7.95 -42.12
C SER A 505 55.39 -7.47 -40.67
N ASN A 506 54.21 -7.10 -40.17
CA ASN A 506 53.97 -6.83 -38.73
C ASN A 506 53.15 -7.96 -38.05
N GLY A 507 53.23 -9.18 -38.58
CA GLY A 507 52.47 -10.34 -38.12
C GLY A 507 51.04 -10.45 -38.65
N SER A 508 50.44 -9.36 -39.17
CA SER A 508 49.11 -9.40 -39.81
C SER A 508 49.05 -8.74 -41.19
N CYS A 509 49.92 -7.77 -41.46
CA CYS A 509 49.95 -6.98 -42.70
C CYS A 509 51.31 -7.07 -43.40
N LEU A 510 51.31 -7.01 -44.73
CA LEU A 510 52.49 -7.03 -45.59
C LEU A 510 52.68 -5.69 -46.32
N ALA A 511 53.92 -5.22 -46.50
CA ALA A 511 54.22 -4.07 -47.36
C ALA A 511 55.65 -4.13 -47.94
N ASP A 512 55.79 -3.64 -49.18
CA ASP A 512 57.04 -3.66 -49.95
C ASP A 512 57.84 -2.35 -49.86
N ALA A 513 59.16 -2.47 -49.82
CA ALA A 513 60.12 -1.37 -50.00
C ALA A 513 61.10 -1.72 -51.15
N THR A 514 61.51 -0.74 -51.97
CA THR A 514 62.39 -0.99 -53.12
C THR A 514 63.65 -0.11 -53.10
N THR A 515 64.73 -0.59 -53.74
CA THR A 515 66.00 0.12 -53.92
C THR A 515 66.73 -0.36 -55.18
N SER A 516 67.76 0.36 -55.65
CA SER A 516 68.49 0.05 -56.89
C SER A 516 70.00 -0.11 -56.67
N ILE A 517 70.63 -1.04 -57.39
CA ILE A 517 72.09 -1.28 -57.34
C ILE A 517 72.70 -1.47 -58.74
N THR A 518 74.02 -1.27 -58.87
CA THR A 518 74.78 -1.39 -60.14
C THR A 518 76.07 -2.21 -59.97
N ILE A 519 76.47 -2.96 -61.00
CA ILE A 519 77.68 -3.81 -61.05
C ILE A 519 78.57 -3.47 -62.28
N GLU A 520 79.88 -3.27 -62.07
CA GLU A 520 80.89 -2.82 -63.07
C GLU A 520 81.87 -3.93 -63.58
N ALA A 521 82.62 -3.64 -64.66
CA ALA A 521 83.59 -4.54 -65.32
C ALA A 521 85.08 -4.20 -65.02
N THR A 522 86.03 -5.08 -65.41
CA THR A 522 87.44 -5.08 -64.94
C THR A 522 88.50 -4.34 -65.84
N PRO A 523 89.55 -3.69 -65.25
CA PRO A 523 90.54 -2.80 -65.95
C PRO A 523 92.01 -3.32 -66.14
N THR A 524 92.92 -2.55 -66.80
CA THR A 524 94.34 -2.93 -67.17
C THR A 524 95.48 -1.86 -66.93
N LEU A 525 96.77 -2.26 -66.76
CA LEU A 525 97.94 -1.46 -66.25
C LEU A 525 99.32 -1.71 -66.97
N LEU A 526 100.28 -0.74 -66.97
CA LEU A 526 101.67 -0.80 -67.56
C LEU A 526 102.74 0.12 -66.86
N ILE A 527 104.06 -0.24 -66.73
CA ILE A 527 105.11 0.40 -65.82
C ILE A 527 106.58 0.63 -66.38
N THR A 528 107.43 1.54 -65.81
CA THR A 528 108.90 1.83 -66.14
C THR A 528 109.78 2.44 -64.96
N ASP A 529 111.15 2.33 -64.97
CA ASP A 529 112.13 2.56 -63.84
C ASP A 529 112.90 3.96 -63.70
N PRO A 530 113.27 4.43 -62.46
CA PRO A 530 114.02 5.69 -62.11
C PRO A 530 115.54 5.60 -61.64
N ALA A 531 116.12 6.70 -61.08
CA ALA A 531 117.58 6.90 -60.74
C ALA A 531 117.94 7.13 -59.22
N ALA A 532 119.23 7.27 -58.83
CA ALA A 532 119.80 7.03 -57.46
C ALA A 532 120.38 8.23 -56.63
N VAL A 533 120.47 8.13 -55.27
CA VAL A 533 120.82 9.25 -54.32
C VAL A 533 121.51 8.85 -52.96
N CYS A 534 121.77 9.78 -52.01
CA CYS A 534 122.37 9.51 -50.67
C CYS A 534 121.44 9.87 -49.49
N GLN A 535 121.37 9.06 -48.42
CA GLN A 535 120.45 9.24 -47.29
C GLN A 535 120.68 10.59 -46.58
N PRO A 536 119.62 11.39 -46.31
CA PRO A 536 118.20 11.06 -46.37
C PRO A 536 117.48 11.39 -47.70
N SER A 537 118.20 11.66 -48.79
CA SER A 537 117.59 11.95 -50.12
C SER A 537 116.81 10.74 -50.67
N THR A 538 115.84 10.99 -51.55
CA THR A 538 114.82 9.99 -51.97
C THR A 538 114.49 10.00 -53.48
N VAL A 539 113.68 9.04 -53.94
CA VAL A 539 113.32 8.81 -55.36
C VAL A 539 111.80 8.77 -55.56
N ASN A 540 111.30 9.34 -56.66
CA ASN A 540 109.86 9.52 -56.92
C ASN A 540 109.30 8.51 -57.95
N LEU A 541 108.42 7.61 -57.50
CA LEU A 541 107.69 6.62 -58.32
C LEU A 541 106.35 7.13 -58.88
N THR A 542 105.83 8.27 -58.42
CA THR A 542 104.56 8.84 -58.94
C THR A 542 104.73 9.70 -60.19
N ALA A 543 105.95 9.84 -60.70
CA ALA A 543 106.23 10.56 -61.93
C ALA A 543 105.46 9.94 -63.11
N ALA A 544 104.79 10.77 -63.92
CA ALA A 544 103.92 10.29 -65.01
C ALA A 544 104.61 9.40 -66.07
N ALA A 545 105.94 9.48 -66.18
CA ALA A 545 106.75 8.59 -67.02
C ALA A 545 106.77 7.12 -66.54
N VAL A 546 106.41 6.86 -65.28
CA VAL A 546 106.44 5.52 -64.67
C VAL A 546 105.23 4.66 -65.06
N THR A 547 104.07 5.22 -65.43
CA THR A 547 102.80 4.46 -65.62
C THR A 547 102.07 4.70 -66.95
N ALA A 548 102.74 5.32 -67.92
CA ALA A 548 102.15 5.71 -69.20
C ALA A 548 101.63 4.50 -70.03
N GLY A 549 100.40 4.58 -70.52
CA GLY A 549 99.77 3.56 -71.39
C GLY A 549 98.69 2.68 -70.72
N SER A 550 98.37 2.93 -69.45
CA SER A 550 97.34 2.20 -68.68
C SER A 550 95.89 2.63 -69.01
N SER A 551 94.89 1.86 -68.57
CA SER A 551 93.46 2.20 -68.76
C SER A 551 93.11 3.61 -68.24
N THR A 552 92.26 4.34 -68.97
CA THR A 552 91.86 5.71 -68.62
C THR A 552 91.01 5.76 -67.35
N GLY A 553 91.31 6.70 -66.45
CA GLY A 553 90.56 6.88 -65.20
C GLY A 553 91.04 6.00 -64.03
N LEU A 554 92.18 5.32 -64.17
CA LEU A 554 92.81 4.61 -63.05
C LEU A 554 93.50 5.57 -62.07
N THR A 555 93.29 5.33 -60.78
CA THR A 555 94.10 5.86 -59.68
C THR A 555 95.14 4.80 -59.31
N PHE A 556 96.41 5.19 -59.08
CA PHE A 556 97.48 4.22 -58.82
C PHE A 556 97.85 4.14 -57.34
N SER A 557 97.99 2.91 -56.86
CA SER A 557 98.55 2.53 -55.57
C SER A 557 99.92 1.89 -55.77
N TYR A 558 100.83 2.11 -54.83
CA TYR A 558 102.24 1.72 -54.93
C TYR A 558 102.61 0.87 -53.72
N TYR A 559 103.47 -0.13 -53.89
CA TYR A 559 103.73 -1.18 -52.88
C TYR A 559 105.21 -1.57 -52.83
N THR A 560 105.64 -2.12 -51.70
CA THR A 560 107.00 -2.67 -51.53
C THR A 560 107.10 -4.16 -51.90
N ASN A 561 105.97 -4.81 -52.23
CA ASN A 561 105.92 -6.24 -52.51
C ASN A 561 104.96 -6.61 -53.66
N ALA A 562 105.26 -7.74 -54.32
CA ALA A 562 104.47 -8.24 -55.46
C ALA A 562 103.02 -8.58 -55.11
N ALA A 563 102.74 -8.87 -53.84
CA ALA A 563 101.40 -9.19 -53.35
C ALA A 563 100.48 -7.96 -53.20
N GLY A 564 101.01 -6.74 -53.31
CA GLY A 564 100.20 -5.52 -53.16
C GLY A 564 99.67 -5.29 -51.75
N THR A 565 100.36 -5.76 -50.72
CA THR A 565 99.86 -5.69 -49.33
C THR A 565 100.57 -4.64 -48.48
N THR A 566 101.85 -4.33 -48.76
CA THR A 566 102.58 -3.25 -48.10
C THR A 566 102.65 -2.03 -48.99
N VAL A 567 101.67 -1.12 -48.84
CA VAL A 567 101.61 0.17 -49.55
C VAL A 567 102.85 1.02 -49.23
N ILE A 568 103.46 1.64 -50.24
CA ILE A 568 104.45 2.71 -50.05
C ILE A 568 103.67 3.93 -49.59
N SER A 569 103.88 4.37 -48.36
CA SER A 569 103.18 5.52 -47.76
C SER A 569 103.54 6.86 -48.42
N ASN A 570 104.74 6.99 -48.98
CA ASN A 570 105.13 8.13 -49.81
C ASN A 570 105.87 7.67 -51.08
N PRO A 571 105.13 7.25 -52.13
CA PRO A 571 105.74 6.78 -53.37
C PRO A 571 106.44 7.89 -54.13
N ALA A 572 106.17 9.17 -53.82
CA ALA A 572 106.91 10.30 -54.37
C ALA A 572 108.29 10.51 -53.73
N SER A 573 108.67 9.74 -52.70
CA SER A 573 109.87 9.95 -51.89
C SER A 573 110.35 8.64 -51.23
N VAL A 574 110.74 7.66 -52.05
CA VAL A 574 111.29 6.37 -51.62
C VAL A 574 112.73 6.56 -51.12
N SER A 575 112.99 6.21 -49.85
CA SER A 575 114.26 6.46 -49.14
C SER A 575 115.15 5.22 -48.96
N VAL A 576 114.81 4.09 -49.59
CA VAL A 576 115.50 2.81 -49.45
C VAL A 576 115.78 2.19 -50.83
N THR A 577 116.93 1.51 -50.98
CA THR A 577 117.25 0.68 -52.15
C THR A 577 116.33 -0.53 -52.23
N GLY A 578 115.69 -0.80 -53.37
CA GLY A 578 114.86 -1.99 -53.54
C GLY A 578 113.99 -2.03 -54.79
N THR A 579 113.25 -3.13 -54.95
CA THR A 579 112.19 -3.30 -55.94
C THR A 579 110.83 -3.07 -55.28
N TYR A 580 109.98 -2.34 -55.98
CA TYR A 580 108.67 -1.83 -55.61
C TYR A 580 107.65 -2.24 -56.69
N TYR A 581 106.36 -1.98 -56.47
CA TYR A 581 105.26 -2.49 -57.29
C TYR A 581 104.11 -1.49 -57.37
N ILE A 582 103.23 -1.58 -58.38
CA ILE A 582 102.17 -0.62 -58.69
C ILE A 582 100.89 -1.37 -59.10
N GLN A 583 99.72 -0.87 -58.67
CA GLN A 583 98.37 -1.35 -59.02
C GLN A 583 97.47 -0.17 -59.39
N GLY A 584 96.56 -0.32 -60.34
CA GLY A 584 95.52 0.67 -60.66
C GLY A 584 94.16 0.30 -60.05
N VAL A 585 93.33 1.30 -59.76
CA VAL A 585 91.92 1.15 -59.35
C VAL A 585 91.01 2.11 -60.14
N THR A 586 89.84 1.64 -60.58
CA THR A 586 88.80 2.51 -61.20
C THR A 586 88.04 3.32 -60.16
N ALA A 587 87.26 4.31 -60.62
CA ALA A 587 86.39 5.11 -59.74
C ALA A 587 85.35 4.28 -58.96
N GLY A 588 84.88 3.16 -59.51
CA GLY A 588 84.03 2.17 -58.82
C GLY A 588 84.77 1.20 -57.89
N GLY A 589 86.08 1.37 -57.69
CA GLY A 589 86.88 0.55 -56.76
C GLY A 589 87.48 -0.72 -57.36
N CYS A 590 87.39 -0.96 -58.67
CA CYS A 590 87.83 -2.21 -59.29
C CYS A 590 89.31 -2.18 -59.64
N LEU A 591 90.04 -3.19 -59.16
CA LEU A 591 91.51 -3.25 -59.19
C LEU A 591 92.07 -3.91 -60.46
N THR A 592 93.26 -3.48 -60.90
CA THR A 592 94.07 -4.17 -61.92
C THR A 592 94.96 -5.26 -61.28
N ALA A 593 95.68 -6.02 -62.11
CA ALA A 593 96.87 -6.75 -61.67
C ALA A 593 98.03 -5.79 -61.25
N ILE A 594 99.06 -6.34 -60.59
CA ILE A 594 100.15 -5.59 -59.94
C ILE A 594 101.48 -5.79 -60.70
N MET A 595 102.28 -4.73 -60.87
CA MET A 595 103.49 -4.71 -61.72
C MET A 595 104.72 -4.02 -61.07
N PRO A 596 105.99 -4.47 -61.29
CA PRO A 596 107.21 -4.00 -60.56
C PRO A 596 107.94 -2.73 -61.08
N VAL A 597 108.80 -2.11 -60.25
CA VAL A 597 109.68 -0.92 -60.49
C VAL A 597 110.88 -0.81 -59.49
N ASN A 598 112.06 -0.21 -59.78
CA ASN A 598 113.32 -0.31 -58.96
C ASN A 598 113.97 1.03 -58.45
N VAL A 599 114.72 1.06 -57.31
CA VAL A 599 115.31 2.27 -56.61
C VAL A 599 116.67 2.01 -55.86
N ILE A 600 117.58 3.02 -55.63
CA ILE A 600 118.95 2.88 -54.99
C ILE A 600 119.45 4.10 -54.12
N ILE A 601 119.97 3.88 -52.86
CA ILE A 601 120.38 4.89 -51.80
C ILE A 601 121.55 4.45 -50.80
N ASN A 602 122.36 5.39 -50.21
CA ASN A 602 123.57 5.20 -49.30
C ASN A 602 123.49 5.73 -47.80
N PRO A 603 124.17 5.18 -46.74
CA PRO A 603 123.88 5.39 -45.27
C PRO A 603 124.85 6.23 -44.32
N LEU A 604 124.45 6.42 -43.03
CA LEU A 604 125.06 7.27 -41.92
C LEU A 604 125.60 6.50 -40.65
N PRO A 605 126.42 7.10 -39.74
CA PRO A 605 126.98 6.48 -38.50
C PRO A 605 126.11 6.57 -37.22
N VAL A 606 126.39 5.79 -36.15
CA VAL A 606 125.45 5.57 -35.01
C VAL A 606 126.09 5.56 -33.59
N ALA A 607 125.37 6.11 -32.60
CA ALA A 607 125.51 5.93 -31.15
C ALA A 607 124.13 5.98 -30.46
N ALA A 608 124.05 5.73 -29.15
CA ALA A 608 122.82 5.80 -28.35
C ALA A 608 123.09 6.22 -26.89
N ILE A 609 122.09 6.81 -26.24
CA ILE A 609 122.13 7.29 -24.84
C ILE A 609 120.81 6.97 -24.11
N SER A 610 120.81 6.81 -22.77
CA SER A 610 119.59 6.55 -21.97
C SER A 610 119.69 6.98 -20.50
N TYR A 611 118.53 7.21 -19.86
CA TYR A 611 118.38 7.52 -18.43
C TYR A 611 117.42 6.51 -17.77
N PRO A 612 117.88 5.62 -16.87
CA PRO A 612 117.02 4.67 -16.20
C PRO A 612 116.16 5.36 -15.12
N GLY A 613 114.89 4.94 -15.02
CA GLY A 613 113.95 5.41 -13.99
C GLY A 613 112.93 6.46 -14.44
N SER A 614 113.02 6.97 -15.68
CA SER A 614 111.99 7.85 -16.27
C SER A 614 110.68 7.09 -16.53
N PRO A 615 109.49 7.66 -16.29
CA PRO A 615 109.21 9.03 -15.85
C PRO A 615 109.40 9.25 -14.34
N PHE A 616 109.75 10.47 -13.96
CA PHE A 616 109.86 10.92 -12.58
C PHE A 616 108.73 11.91 -12.24
N CYS A 617 108.26 11.95 -10.99
CA CYS A 617 107.34 13.02 -10.56
C CYS A 617 108.11 14.32 -10.31
N GLU A 618 107.49 15.45 -10.65
CA GLU A 618 107.91 16.81 -10.30
C GLU A 618 108.32 16.93 -8.82
N GLY A 619 109.44 17.63 -8.56
CA GLY A 619 109.93 17.88 -7.20
C GLY A 619 110.65 16.71 -6.51
N ALA A 620 110.80 15.55 -7.17
CA ALA A 620 111.59 14.44 -6.63
C ALA A 620 113.08 14.83 -6.50
N ALA A 621 113.63 14.79 -5.28
CA ALA A 621 115.00 15.19 -4.96
C ALA A 621 116.04 14.13 -5.37
N ILE A 622 116.14 13.84 -6.68
CA ILE A 622 116.95 12.76 -7.26
C ILE A 622 117.87 13.32 -8.36
N VAL A 623 119.09 12.76 -8.48
CA VAL A 623 120.02 12.97 -9.59
C VAL A 623 120.20 11.64 -10.33
N VAL A 624 120.24 11.68 -11.67
CA VAL A 624 120.20 10.51 -12.55
C VAL A 624 121.38 10.54 -13.52
N ASP A 625 122.11 9.44 -13.62
CA ASP A 625 123.23 9.24 -14.54
C ASP A 625 122.78 8.81 -15.95
N VAL A 626 123.57 9.17 -16.97
CA VAL A 626 123.38 8.72 -18.35
C VAL A 626 124.14 7.43 -18.63
N THR A 627 123.58 6.56 -19.47
CA THR A 627 124.29 5.41 -20.06
C THR A 627 124.53 5.67 -21.56
N ILE A 628 125.72 5.37 -22.09
CA ILE A 628 126.09 5.59 -23.51
C ILE A 628 126.51 4.26 -24.16
N THR A 629 126.09 4.00 -25.41
CA THR A 629 126.58 2.88 -26.23
C THR A 629 126.84 3.32 -27.68
N GLY A 630 127.76 2.64 -28.39
CA GLY A 630 128.14 3.00 -29.77
C GLY A 630 129.28 4.04 -29.86
N GLN A 631 129.22 4.94 -30.84
CA GLN A 631 130.28 5.93 -31.09
C GLN A 631 130.47 6.89 -29.89
N ALA A 632 131.65 6.89 -29.29
CA ALA A 632 132.00 7.74 -28.15
C ALA A 632 132.67 9.07 -28.58
N GLY A 633 132.83 10.00 -27.62
CA GLY A 633 133.54 11.27 -27.79
C GLY A 633 132.67 12.48 -28.17
N GLY A 634 131.35 12.33 -28.23
CA GLY A 634 130.39 13.42 -28.44
C GLY A 634 130.13 14.30 -27.20
N THR A 635 129.31 15.34 -27.39
CA THR A 635 128.89 16.30 -26.34
C THR A 635 127.39 16.26 -26.11
N PHE A 636 126.92 16.60 -24.90
CA PHE A 636 125.50 16.62 -24.54
C PHE A 636 124.89 18.02 -24.54
N SER A 637 123.63 18.13 -24.96
CA SER A 637 122.80 19.34 -24.83
C SER A 637 121.35 18.98 -24.51
N ALA A 638 120.68 19.78 -23.68
CA ALA A 638 119.24 19.67 -23.45
C ALA A 638 118.56 21.05 -23.57
N PRO A 639 117.23 21.10 -23.83
CA PRO A 639 116.45 22.33 -23.79
C PRO A 639 116.45 22.98 -22.40
N ALA A 640 116.23 24.30 -22.37
CA ALA A 640 116.02 25.03 -21.12
C ALA A 640 114.82 24.46 -20.35
N GLY A 641 114.96 24.37 -19.01
CA GLY A 641 114.00 23.71 -18.12
C GLY A 641 114.51 22.39 -17.55
N LEU A 642 115.42 21.69 -18.25
CA LEU A 642 116.14 20.54 -17.70
C LEU A 642 117.54 20.94 -17.19
N SER A 643 117.82 20.58 -15.94
CA SER A 643 119.13 20.73 -15.30
C SER A 643 120.03 19.54 -15.65
N ILE A 644 120.92 19.72 -16.64
CA ILE A 644 121.86 18.69 -17.13
C ILE A 644 123.33 19.18 -17.12
N ASN A 645 124.27 18.30 -16.80
CA ASN A 645 125.69 18.51 -17.04
C ASN A 645 126.05 18.15 -18.50
N THR A 646 126.46 19.13 -19.31
CA THR A 646 126.73 18.95 -20.75
C THR A 646 127.98 18.11 -21.08
N ALA A 647 128.84 17.86 -20.09
CA ALA A 647 130.05 17.05 -20.25
C ALA A 647 129.87 15.59 -19.78
N THR A 648 129.11 15.37 -18.69
CA THR A 648 128.89 14.03 -18.11
C THR A 648 127.51 13.44 -18.39
N GLY A 649 126.55 14.26 -18.81
CA GLY A 649 125.16 13.87 -19.05
C GLY A 649 124.29 13.75 -17.78
N GLN A 650 124.81 13.91 -16.56
CA GLN A 650 123.98 13.82 -15.34
C GLN A 650 122.83 14.82 -15.32
N VAL A 651 121.62 14.37 -14.94
CA VAL A 651 120.39 15.17 -14.85
C VAL A 651 119.90 15.27 -13.41
N ASN A 652 119.52 16.47 -12.96
CA ASN A 652 118.96 16.71 -11.63
C ASN A 652 117.45 16.98 -11.70
N ILE A 653 116.63 16.05 -11.19
CA ILE A 653 115.16 16.11 -11.28
C ILE A 653 114.58 17.22 -10.40
N GLY A 654 115.07 17.34 -9.16
CA GLY A 654 114.56 18.31 -8.17
C GLY A 654 114.81 19.79 -8.51
N THR A 655 115.58 20.07 -9.57
CA THR A 655 115.84 21.42 -10.10
C THR A 655 115.40 21.58 -11.56
N SER A 656 114.70 20.59 -12.12
CA SER A 656 114.14 20.63 -13.47
C SER A 656 112.64 20.86 -13.42
N ALA A 657 112.11 21.64 -14.36
CA ALA A 657 110.66 21.88 -14.47
C ALA A 657 109.94 20.66 -15.08
N PRO A 658 108.62 20.48 -14.91
CA PRO A 658 107.87 19.42 -15.58
C PRO A 658 107.96 19.49 -17.11
N GLY A 659 108.00 18.33 -17.75
CA GLY A 659 108.07 18.20 -19.20
C GLY A 659 108.83 16.96 -19.65
N THR A 660 108.69 16.62 -20.92
CA THR A 660 109.53 15.62 -21.60
C THR A 660 110.66 16.34 -22.33
N TYR A 661 111.88 16.15 -21.87
CA TYR A 661 113.06 16.80 -22.41
C TYR A 661 113.85 15.82 -23.26
N THR A 662 114.08 16.19 -24.52
CA THR A 662 114.94 15.41 -25.42
C THR A 662 116.37 15.89 -25.26
N ILE A 663 117.23 15.03 -24.74
CA ILE A 663 118.66 15.26 -24.56
C ILE A 663 119.37 14.76 -25.82
N THR A 664 120.24 15.56 -26.41
CA THR A 664 120.94 15.27 -27.66
C THR A 664 122.44 15.06 -27.41
N TYR A 665 123.02 14.10 -28.14
CA TYR A 665 124.42 13.70 -28.14
C TYR A 665 124.97 13.64 -29.57
N SER A 666 126.02 14.42 -29.89
CA SER A 666 126.44 14.67 -31.29
C SER A 666 127.81 14.05 -31.65
N PHE A 667 127.94 13.39 -32.82
CA PHE A 667 129.14 12.64 -33.26
C PHE A 667 129.27 12.51 -34.81
N THR A 668 130.31 11.87 -35.34
CA THR A 668 130.54 11.76 -36.81
C THR A 668 131.49 10.60 -37.19
N ASN A 669 131.46 10.15 -38.45
CA ASN A 669 132.41 9.18 -39.04
C ASN A 669 133.29 9.73 -40.18
N GLY A 670 133.18 11.01 -40.52
CA GLY A 670 134.03 11.68 -41.52
C GLY A 670 133.43 11.87 -42.93
N THR A 671 132.41 11.11 -43.33
CA THR A 671 131.65 11.38 -44.58
C THR A 671 130.21 11.80 -44.33
N CYS A 672 129.58 11.32 -43.26
CA CYS A 672 128.23 11.74 -42.86
C CYS A 672 128.20 12.06 -41.35
N PRO A 673 127.82 13.27 -40.90
CA PRO A 673 127.65 13.59 -39.48
C PRO A 673 126.35 13.00 -38.92
N ASN A 674 126.27 12.69 -37.61
CA ASN A 674 125.01 12.23 -37.01
C ASN A 674 124.87 12.58 -35.51
N THR A 675 123.66 12.43 -34.98
CA THR A 675 123.33 12.70 -33.57
C THR A 675 122.43 11.60 -33.01
N ALA A 676 122.58 11.27 -31.74
CA ALA A 676 121.66 10.43 -30.98
C ALA A 676 120.91 11.30 -29.98
N SER A 677 119.69 10.90 -29.64
CA SER A 677 118.94 11.60 -28.59
C SER A 677 118.09 10.62 -27.80
N THR A 678 117.76 11.01 -26.57
CA THR A 678 116.89 10.24 -25.67
C THR A 678 116.07 11.19 -24.83
N SER A 679 114.88 10.78 -24.43
CA SER A 679 113.97 11.60 -23.64
C SER A 679 114.01 11.23 -22.16
N ILE A 680 114.01 12.24 -21.29
CA ILE A 680 113.66 12.09 -19.88
C ILE A 680 112.35 12.85 -19.62
N THR A 681 111.41 12.21 -18.91
CA THR A 681 110.10 12.79 -18.61
C THR A 681 109.99 13.09 -17.12
N ILE A 682 109.61 14.32 -16.81
CA ILE A 682 109.23 14.76 -15.46
C ILE A 682 107.75 15.10 -15.53
N GLU A 683 106.89 14.26 -14.93
CA GLU A 683 105.45 14.48 -14.92
C GLU A 683 105.06 15.56 -13.90
N PRO A 684 104.20 16.53 -14.28
CA PRO A 684 103.67 17.51 -13.34
C PRO A 684 102.76 16.85 -12.32
N THR A 685 102.67 17.46 -11.14
CA THR A 685 101.78 16.97 -10.08
C THR A 685 100.31 16.96 -10.56
N PRO A 686 99.59 15.82 -10.53
CA PRO A 686 98.26 15.74 -11.13
C PRO A 686 97.22 16.61 -10.41
N VAL A 687 96.38 17.27 -11.21
CA VAL A 687 95.35 18.19 -10.73
C VAL A 687 94.08 17.42 -10.39
N LEU A 688 93.91 17.10 -9.11
CA LEU A 688 92.61 16.74 -8.56
C LEU A 688 91.74 18.01 -8.43
N VAL A 689 90.51 17.95 -8.91
CA VAL A 689 89.45 18.95 -8.66
C VAL A 689 88.34 18.24 -7.90
N VAL A 690 87.85 18.87 -6.84
CA VAL A 690 86.77 18.34 -5.99
C VAL A 690 85.70 19.40 -5.88
N ASN A 691 84.47 19.02 -6.22
CA ASN A 691 83.27 19.84 -6.14
C ASN A 691 82.39 19.31 -5.00
N ASP A 692 81.92 20.19 -4.13
CA ASP A 692 81.02 19.80 -3.05
C ASP A 692 79.67 19.32 -3.65
N PRO A 693 79.19 18.12 -3.29
CA PRO A 693 77.90 17.61 -3.75
C PRO A 693 76.75 18.44 -3.17
N ALA A 694 75.61 18.44 -3.86
CA ALA A 694 74.40 19.11 -3.38
C ALA A 694 73.95 18.57 -2.02
N ALA A 695 73.53 19.45 -1.13
CA ALA A 695 73.09 19.09 0.21
C ALA A 695 71.80 18.24 0.18
N VAL A 696 71.72 17.24 1.06
CA VAL A 696 70.61 16.28 1.13
C VAL A 696 69.89 16.41 2.49
N CYS A 697 68.62 16.00 2.58
CA CYS A 697 67.86 15.99 3.83
C CYS A 697 67.90 14.61 4.48
N GLU A 698 67.99 14.53 5.81
CA GLU A 698 67.87 13.26 6.53
C GLU A 698 66.54 12.54 6.19
N PRO A 699 66.49 11.20 6.11
CA PRO A 699 67.58 10.23 6.31
C PRO A 699 68.40 9.95 5.04
N GLY A 700 68.32 10.79 4.00
CA GLY A 700 69.08 10.63 2.76
C GLY A 700 70.58 10.84 2.94
N GLY A 701 71.38 10.02 2.27
CA GLY A 701 72.85 10.12 2.25
C GLY A 701 73.40 10.66 0.93
N VAL A 702 74.70 11.01 0.93
CA VAL A 702 75.41 11.63 -0.19
C VAL A 702 76.40 10.63 -0.83
N ASN A 703 76.41 10.58 -2.16
CA ASN A 703 77.33 9.73 -2.92
C ASN A 703 78.57 10.51 -3.39
N LEU A 704 79.73 10.23 -2.80
CA LEU A 704 81.01 10.86 -3.15
C LEU A 704 81.70 10.24 -4.37
N THR A 705 81.26 9.08 -4.87
CA THR A 705 81.80 8.45 -6.09
C THR A 705 81.10 8.93 -7.37
N ALA A 706 80.09 9.79 -7.26
CA ALA A 706 79.40 10.38 -8.40
C ALA A 706 80.37 11.24 -9.24
N ALA A 707 80.35 11.07 -10.57
CA ALA A 707 81.29 11.71 -11.48
C ALA A 707 81.32 13.26 -11.42
N ALA A 708 80.24 13.89 -10.92
CA ALA A 708 80.20 15.34 -10.68
C ALA A 708 81.16 15.81 -9.57
N VAL A 709 81.39 14.97 -8.55
CA VAL A 709 82.23 15.31 -7.38
C VAL A 709 83.69 15.49 -7.76
N THR A 710 84.19 14.76 -8.77
CA THR A 710 85.57 14.88 -9.27
C THR A 710 85.67 15.48 -10.68
N ALA A 711 84.57 16.01 -11.21
CA ALA A 711 84.52 16.65 -12.53
C ALA A 711 85.53 17.81 -12.64
N GLY A 712 86.34 17.81 -13.70
CA GLY A 712 87.43 18.77 -13.90
C GLY A 712 88.81 18.27 -13.45
N SER A 713 88.90 17.12 -12.78
CA SER A 713 90.18 16.47 -12.47
C SER A 713 90.92 15.97 -13.72
N SER A 714 92.24 15.79 -13.62
CA SER A 714 93.04 15.17 -14.69
C SER A 714 92.48 13.80 -15.09
N SER A 715 92.47 13.52 -16.40
CA SER A 715 91.93 12.26 -16.94
C SER A 715 92.74 11.05 -16.52
N GLY A 716 92.07 9.95 -16.13
CA GLY A 716 92.73 8.68 -15.80
C GLY A 716 93.22 8.56 -14.35
N LEU A 717 92.81 9.45 -13.45
CA LEU A 717 93.09 9.31 -12.02
C LEU A 717 92.25 8.21 -11.37
N VAL A 718 92.88 7.41 -10.50
CA VAL A 718 92.21 6.49 -9.57
C VAL A 718 92.00 7.22 -8.24
N TYR A 719 90.76 7.25 -7.75
CA TYR A 719 90.38 7.99 -6.54
C TYR A 719 90.33 7.10 -5.30
N THR A 720 90.89 7.59 -4.19
CA THR A 720 90.73 7.00 -2.85
C THR A 720 90.11 8.04 -1.91
N TYR A 721 89.21 7.58 -1.04
CA TYR A 721 88.38 8.42 -0.17
C TYR A 721 88.74 8.16 1.29
N TYR A 722 88.79 9.22 2.10
CA TYR A 722 89.28 9.19 3.47
C TYR A 722 88.41 10.03 4.40
N THR A 723 88.44 9.70 5.70
CA THR A 723 87.79 10.47 6.76
C THR A 723 88.70 11.52 7.41
N ASP A 724 90.00 11.52 7.09
CA ASP A 724 91.01 12.42 7.66
C ASP A 724 91.86 13.10 6.59
N ALA A 725 92.34 14.31 6.90
CA ALA A 725 93.15 15.13 5.98
C ALA A 725 94.54 14.53 5.68
N ALA A 726 95.03 13.62 6.53
CA ALA A 726 96.33 12.96 6.32
C ALA A 726 96.23 11.75 5.38
N GLY A 727 95.02 11.34 4.98
CA GLY A 727 94.80 10.20 4.08
C GLY A 727 95.17 8.85 4.70
N THR A 728 94.97 8.70 6.02
CA THR A 728 95.37 7.50 6.78
C THR A 728 94.22 6.53 7.01
N THR A 729 92.97 7.02 7.07
CA THR A 729 91.76 6.25 7.38
C THR A 729 90.83 6.27 6.18
N VAL A 730 90.74 5.15 5.47
CA VAL A 730 89.90 5.00 4.27
C VAL A 730 88.41 5.01 4.64
N LEU A 731 87.63 5.80 3.91
CA LEU A 731 86.17 5.83 4.03
C LEU A 731 85.57 4.54 3.44
N ALA A 732 84.95 3.71 4.29
CA ALA A 732 84.51 2.36 3.92
C ALA A 732 83.34 2.31 2.91
N ASN A 733 82.46 3.33 2.88
CA ASN A 733 81.35 3.40 1.92
C ASN A 733 81.21 4.83 1.35
N PRO A 734 82.06 5.22 0.40
CA PRO A 734 81.99 6.56 -0.21
C PRO A 734 80.73 6.76 -1.07
N SER A 735 80.05 5.68 -1.47
CA SER A 735 78.81 5.73 -2.26
C SER A 735 77.56 6.12 -1.46
N ASN A 736 77.60 6.09 -0.12
CA ASN A 736 76.48 6.51 0.72
C ASN A 736 76.96 7.02 2.09
N VAL A 737 77.24 8.32 2.15
CA VAL A 737 77.69 9.03 3.36
C VAL A 737 76.48 9.63 4.08
N THR A 738 76.24 9.21 5.32
CA THR A 738 75.04 9.56 6.11
C THR A 738 75.34 10.47 7.30
N LEU A 739 76.50 11.13 7.34
CA LEU A 739 76.88 12.11 8.36
C LEU A 739 77.37 13.38 7.70
N THR A 740 76.95 14.53 8.22
CA THR A 740 77.50 15.85 7.85
C THR A 740 78.95 15.95 8.30
N GLY A 741 79.84 16.35 7.40
CA GLY A 741 81.27 16.48 7.70
C GLY A 741 82.14 16.71 6.47
N THR A 742 83.40 17.03 6.72
CA THR A 742 84.42 17.14 5.67
C THR A 742 85.13 15.80 5.50
N TYR A 743 85.03 15.24 4.30
CA TYR A 743 85.73 14.04 3.85
C TYR A 743 86.85 14.44 2.89
N TYR A 744 87.69 13.48 2.50
CA TYR A 744 88.92 13.78 1.75
C TYR A 744 89.10 12.82 0.58
N ILE A 745 89.54 13.35 -0.56
CA ILE A 745 89.76 12.60 -1.81
C ILE A 745 91.22 12.76 -2.23
N ARG A 746 91.83 11.68 -2.71
CA ARG A 746 93.14 11.69 -3.38
C ARG A 746 93.02 11.04 -4.76
N GLY A 747 93.54 11.69 -5.79
CA GLY A 747 93.67 11.10 -7.13
C GLY A 747 95.10 10.60 -7.36
N THR A 748 95.26 9.42 -7.93
CA THR A 748 96.57 8.85 -8.29
C THR A 748 96.62 8.57 -9.78
N SER A 749 97.66 9.05 -10.46
CA SER A 749 97.89 8.80 -11.89
C SER A 749 98.37 7.38 -12.15
N ALA A 750 98.28 6.92 -13.41
CA ALA A 750 98.78 5.60 -13.82
C ALA A 750 100.30 5.44 -13.61
N ALA A 751 101.06 6.53 -13.60
CA ALA A 751 102.51 6.55 -13.31
C ALA A 751 102.83 6.57 -11.79
N GLY A 752 101.82 6.60 -10.92
CA GLY A 752 101.99 6.59 -9.46
C GLY A 752 102.19 7.97 -8.81
N CYS A 753 102.33 9.05 -9.59
CA CYS A 753 102.29 10.41 -9.04
C CYS A 753 100.89 10.68 -8.47
N GLY A 754 100.81 11.00 -7.18
CA GLY A 754 99.57 11.26 -6.45
C GLY A 754 99.32 12.75 -6.27
N SER A 755 98.06 13.17 -6.40
CA SER A 755 97.65 14.55 -6.11
C SER A 755 97.82 14.88 -4.62
N PRO A 756 97.87 16.17 -4.26
CA PRO A 756 97.48 16.62 -2.93
C PRO A 756 96.08 16.09 -2.58
N ILE A 757 95.87 15.78 -1.31
CA ILE A 757 94.56 15.39 -0.78
C ILE A 757 93.68 16.65 -0.74
N ARG A 758 92.45 16.55 -1.24
CA ARG A 758 91.47 17.66 -1.20
C ARG A 758 90.25 17.29 -0.38
N ALA A 759 89.73 18.27 0.35
CA ALA A 759 88.48 18.18 1.07
C ALA A 759 87.27 18.14 0.12
N VAL A 760 86.24 17.39 0.51
CA VAL A 760 84.86 17.46 0.00
C VAL A 760 83.92 17.62 1.20
N ASN A 761 83.03 18.59 1.18
CA ASN A 761 82.07 18.82 2.25
C ASN A 761 80.76 18.10 1.95
N VAL A 762 80.36 17.20 2.85
CA VAL A 762 79.04 16.56 2.84
C VAL A 762 78.14 17.34 3.80
N ALA A 763 77.12 17.98 3.24
CA ALA A 763 76.08 18.68 4.00
C ALA A 763 74.78 17.86 3.99
N ILE A 764 74.41 17.32 5.16
CA ILE A 764 73.10 16.73 5.40
C ILE A 764 72.34 17.68 6.32
N ASN A 765 71.23 18.21 5.81
CA ASN A 765 70.37 19.13 6.53
C ASN A 765 69.38 18.32 7.40
N PRO A 766 69.25 18.65 8.70
CA PRO A 766 68.22 18.04 9.53
C PRO A 766 66.84 18.47 9.04
N LEU A 767 65.89 17.53 9.07
CA LEU A 767 64.48 17.82 8.81
C LEU A 767 63.97 18.87 9.82
N PRO A 768 63.26 19.92 9.39
CA PRO A 768 62.59 20.81 10.33
C PRO A 768 61.55 20.03 11.12
N VAL A 769 61.35 20.39 12.40
CA VAL A 769 60.30 19.82 13.24
C VAL A 769 59.25 20.88 13.52
N ALA A 770 57.99 20.48 13.38
CA ALA A 770 56.84 21.19 13.90
C ALA A 770 55.81 20.18 14.39
N THR A 771 55.00 20.58 15.35
CA THR A 771 53.81 19.84 15.78
C THR A 771 52.61 20.76 15.76
N ILE A 772 51.51 20.23 15.25
CA ILE A 772 50.22 20.90 15.21
C ILE A 772 49.23 20.08 16.04
N SER A 773 48.29 20.74 16.69
CA SER A 773 47.17 20.09 17.36
C SER A 773 45.92 20.96 17.33
N TYR A 774 44.77 20.31 17.35
CA TYR A 774 43.46 20.95 17.43
C TYR A 774 42.79 20.58 18.76
N GLY A 775 41.86 21.42 19.20
CA GLY A 775 41.10 21.20 20.44
C GLY A 775 40.18 19.96 20.37
N PRO A 776 39.48 19.63 21.47
CA PRO A 776 38.52 18.54 21.49
C PRO A 776 37.41 18.74 20.45
N ALA A 777 36.93 17.63 19.88
CA ALA A 777 35.91 17.62 18.83
C ALA A 777 34.72 18.53 19.14
N GLN A 778 34.29 19.32 18.16
CA GLN A 778 33.19 20.27 18.29
C GLN A 778 32.01 19.85 17.42
N CYS A 779 30.83 20.29 17.81
CA CYS A 779 29.63 20.13 17.01
C CYS A 779 29.63 21.10 15.83
N TYR A 780 29.04 20.70 14.71
CA TYR A 780 28.83 21.57 13.56
C TYR A 780 27.92 22.74 13.95
N THR A 781 28.47 23.95 14.00
CA THR A 781 27.74 25.19 14.26
C THR A 781 27.96 26.17 13.11
N THR A 782 26.95 26.99 12.80
CA THR A 782 27.04 28.03 11.75
C THR A 782 28.06 29.13 12.08
N GLY A 783 28.45 29.28 13.36
CA GLY A 783 29.57 30.09 13.79
C GLY A 783 30.45 29.30 14.77
N GLY A 784 31.74 29.18 14.45
CA GLY A 784 32.72 28.47 15.25
C GLY A 784 34.04 28.33 14.51
N THR A 785 35.16 28.50 15.23
CA THR A 785 36.50 28.35 14.66
C THR A 785 37.40 27.52 15.57
N PHE A 786 38.10 26.54 15.01
CA PHE A 786 39.28 25.98 15.70
C PHE A 786 40.52 26.76 15.29
N THR A 787 41.22 27.33 16.26
CA THR A 787 42.60 27.80 16.10
C THR A 787 43.56 26.63 16.30
N VAL A 788 44.49 26.42 15.37
CA VAL A 788 45.55 25.43 15.54
C VAL A 788 46.49 25.84 16.68
N THR A 789 46.84 24.90 17.55
CA THR A 789 48.00 25.06 18.44
C THR A 789 49.22 24.54 17.67
N HIS A 790 50.18 25.42 17.41
CA HIS A 790 51.35 25.11 16.61
C HIS A 790 52.63 25.41 17.41
N THR A 791 53.56 24.46 17.42
CA THR A 791 54.91 24.65 17.99
C THR A 791 55.98 24.10 17.05
N GLY A 792 57.13 24.78 16.99
CA GLY A 792 58.23 24.44 16.07
C GLY A 792 58.32 25.37 14.86
N THR A 793 58.61 24.81 13.69
CA THR A 793 58.99 25.58 12.49
C THR A 793 57.82 26.35 11.87
N THR A 794 57.92 27.69 11.82
CA THR A 794 56.90 28.59 11.27
C THR A 794 57.07 28.85 9.76
N GLY A 795 56.04 29.41 9.12
CA GLY A 795 56.06 29.79 7.70
C GLY A 795 55.62 28.72 6.71
N GLY A 796 55.08 27.59 7.18
CA GLY A 796 54.44 26.58 6.34
C GLY A 796 52.99 26.91 5.97
N THR A 797 52.36 26.01 5.21
CA THR A 797 50.95 26.08 4.81
C THR A 797 50.14 24.92 5.35
N TYR A 798 48.87 25.17 5.67
CA TYR A 798 47.93 24.17 6.16
C TYR A 798 47.03 23.68 5.01
N ALA A 799 46.79 22.38 4.96
CA ALA A 799 45.91 21.74 3.99
C ALA A 799 45.16 20.56 4.62
N SER A 800 44.03 20.17 4.03
CA SER A 800 43.20 19.05 4.46
C SER A 800 42.51 18.39 3.27
N GLY A 801 41.91 17.22 3.50
CA GLY A 801 40.99 16.62 2.54
C GLY A 801 39.77 17.51 2.25
N ALA A 802 39.11 17.25 1.13
CA ALA A 802 37.87 17.96 0.75
C ALA A 802 36.79 17.81 1.84
N GLY A 803 36.07 18.90 2.11
CA GLY A 803 35.02 18.97 3.13
C GLY A 803 35.40 19.77 4.38
N LEU A 804 36.70 19.93 4.71
CA LEU A 804 37.14 20.83 5.78
C LEU A 804 37.53 22.20 5.22
N SER A 805 36.91 23.27 5.74
CA SER A 805 37.26 24.65 5.41
C SER A 805 38.34 25.14 6.37
N ILE A 806 39.57 25.20 5.88
CA ILE A 806 40.75 25.64 6.64
C ILE A 806 41.45 26.78 5.91
N ASP A 807 41.85 27.80 6.65
CA ASP A 807 42.70 28.89 6.16
C ASP A 807 44.15 28.40 6.03
N ALA A 808 44.69 28.42 4.81
CA ALA A 808 45.98 27.83 4.49
C ALA A 808 47.19 28.55 5.13
N ALA A 809 47.03 29.79 5.61
CA ALA A 809 48.11 30.58 6.19
C ALA A 809 48.10 30.55 7.74
N THR A 810 46.92 30.51 8.34
CA THR A 810 46.73 30.58 9.80
C THR A 810 46.40 29.22 10.42
N GLY A 811 46.00 28.22 9.62
CA GLY A 811 45.56 26.91 10.10
C GLY A 811 44.22 26.96 10.84
N THR A 812 43.51 28.08 10.76
CA THR A 812 42.20 28.29 11.38
C THR A 812 41.14 27.54 10.58
N ILE A 813 40.37 26.69 11.24
CA ILE A 813 39.26 25.95 10.63
C ILE A 813 37.96 26.70 10.88
N ALA A 814 37.19 26.97 9.82
CA ALA A 814 35.83 27.48 9.90
C ALA A 814 34.84 26.31 10.01
N VAL A 815 34.31 26.06 11.21
CA VAL A 815 33.45 24.90 11.49
C VAL A 815 32.16 24.95 10.65
N GLY A 816 31.51 26.12 10.57
CA GLY A 816 30.26 26.29 9.82
C GLY A 816 30.40 26.25 8.29
N SER A 817 31.62 26.27 7.76
CA SER A 817 31.91 26.09 6.33
C SER A 817 32.47 24.70 6.01
N SER A 818 32.51 23.80 7.01
CA SER A 818 33.05 22.46 6.90
C SER A 818 31.94 21.41 7.00
N THR A 819 32.01 20.33 6.24
CA THR A 819 31.11 19.18 6.41
C THR A 819 31.44 18.40 7.69
N PRO A 820 30.46 17.79 8.39
CA PRO A 820 30.75 16.89 9.51
C PRO A 820 31.63 15.71 9.10
N GLY A 821 32.59 15.33 9.94
CA GLY A 821 33.57 14.27 9.66
C GLY A 821 34.83 14.38 10.51
N THR A 822 35.70 13.37 10.41
CA THR A 822 37.07 13.41 10.96
C THR A 822 38.05 13.64 9.83
N TYR A 823 38.89 14.65 9.97
CA TYR A 823 39.84 15.10 8.97
C TYR A 823 41.26 15.04 9.51
N THR A 824 42.19 14.62 8.66
CA THR A 824 43.63 14.83 8.89
C THR A 824 44.01 16.15 8.25
N VAL A 825 44.48 17.10 9.07
CA VAL A 825 45.12 18.33 8.61
C VAL A 825 46.61 18.06 8.49
N THR A 826 47.18 18.42 7.34
CA THR A 826 48.61 18.41 7.07
C THR A 826 49.13 19.84 7.07
N TYR A 827 50.10 20.12 7.93
CA TYR A 827 50.90 21.34 7.89
C TYR A 827 52.23 21.04 7.19
N SER A 828 52.45 21.68 6.05
CA SER A 828 53.63 21.51 5.19
C SER A 828 54.56 22.71 5.35
N PHE A 829 55.79 22.48 5.81
CA PHE A 829 56.72 23.54 6.18
C PHE A 829 58.14 23.22 5.72
N THR A 830 59.00 24.23 5.67
CA THR A 830 60.41 24.08 5.29
C THR A 830 61.27 25.01 6.13
N ASN A 831 62.52 24.60 6.42
CA ASN A 831 63.55 25.48 6.96
C ASN A 831 64.31 26.25 5.85
N GLY A 832 63.77 26.28 4.64
CA GLY A 832 64.42 26.81 3.43
C GLY A 832 65.21 25.76 2.65
N ASN A 833 65.71 24.71 3.31
CA ASN A 833 66.54 23.67 2.70
C ASN A 833 65.82 22.32 2.57
N CYS A 834 64.97 21.97 3.53
CA CYS A 834 64.28 20.69 3.61
C CYS A 834 62.79 20.86 3.89
N PRO A 835 61.90 20.32 3.03
CA PRO A 835 60.48 20.23 3.34
C PRO A 835 60.23 19.12 4.37
N ASN A 836 59.29 19.35 5.28
CA ASN A 836 58.71 18.32 6.15
C ASN A 836 57.21 18.59 6.36
N THR A 837 56.49 17.60 6.87
CA THR A 837 55.06 17.68 7.13
C THR A 837 54.72 17.19 8.53
N ALA A 838 53.80 17.87 9.20
CA ALA A 838 53.21 17.46 10.47
C ALA A 838 51.71 17.26 10.27
N THR A 839 51.14 16.27 10.93
CA THR A 839 49.71 15.96 10.81
C THR A 839 49.00 16.00 12.16
N ALA A 840 47.78 16.50 12.17
CA ALA A 840 46.86 16.40 13.31
C ALA A 840 45.48 15.98 12.82
N THR A 841 44.74 15.27 13.67
CA THR A 841 43.33 14.99 13.43
C THR A 841 42.45 16.05 14.07
N VAL A 842 41.32 16.35 13.41
CA VAL A 842 40.25 17.21 13.91
C VAL A 842 38.91 16.57 13.55
N THR A 843 37.95 16.58 14.48
CA THR A 843 36.63 15.99 14.26
C THR A 843 35.55 17.05 14.44
N ILE A 844 34.70 17.18 13.42
CA ILE A 844 33.49 17.99 13.43
C ILE A 844 32.31 17.03 13.52
N ASN A 845 31.66 17.00 14.67
CA ASN A 845 30.52 16.14 14.94
C ASN A 845 29.26 16.69 14.27
N ALA A 846 28.46 15.84 13.63
CA ALA A 846 27.16 16.23 13.09
C ALA A 846 26.20 16.61 14.24
N ILE A 847 25.43 17.68 14.05
CA ILE A 847 24.31 18.01 14.94
C ILE A 847 23.11 17.10 14.64
N PRO A 848 22.30 16.73 15.65
CA PRO A 848 21.01 16.09 15.44
C PRO A 848 20.09 17.00 14.63
N VAL A 849 19.55 16.48 13.53
CA VAL A 849 18.48 17.13 12.77
C VAL A 849 17.21 16.33 13.06
N ILE A 850 16.24 17.00 13.68
CA ILE A 850 14.94 16.43 14.05
C ILE A 850 13.84 17.17 13.30
N ASN A 851 12.82 16.43 12.86
CA ASN A 851 11.55 17.00 12.40
C ASN A 851 10.48 16.65 13.42
N ILE A 852 9.75 17.66 13.85
CA ILE A 852 8.63 17.53 14.78
C ILE A 852 7.33 17.69 14.00
N THR A 853 6.38 16.80 14.26
CA THR A 853 5.02 16.87 13.72
C THR A 853 4.08 17.26 14.86
N ASP A 854 3.19 18.23 14.61
CA ASP A 854 2.19 18.63 15.61
C ASP A 854 1.26 17.44 15.95
N PRO A 855 1.02 17.15 17.24
CA PRO A 855 0.14 16.08 17.67
C PRO A 855 -1.32 16.36 17.31
N MET A 856 -2.12 15.30 17.16
CA MET A 856 -3.57 15.45 17.00
C MET A 856 -4.18 16.15 18.24
N PRO A 857 -5.16 17.05 18.05
CA PRO A 857 -5.82 17.71 19.18
C PRO A 857 -6.43 16.73 20.18
N ALA A 858 -6.31 17.05 21.47
CA ALA A 858 -6.92 16.28 22.56
C ALA A 858 -8.14 17.00 23.16
N CYS A 859 -9.02 16.21 23.77
CA CYS A 859 -10.23 16.67 24.42
C CYS A 859 -10.18 16.30 25.91
N LEU A 860 -10.32 17.29 26.80
CA LEU A 860 -10.26 17.06 28.25
C LEU A 860 -11.27 15.96 28.69
N PRO A 861 -10.89 15.04 29.59
CA PRO A 861 -9.66 15.01 30.40
C PRO A 861 -8.44 14.35 29.71
N ASN A 862 -8.52 14.00 28.42
CA ASN A 862 -7.38 13.40 27.72
C ASN A 862 -6.26 14.44 27.51
N THR A 863 -5.02 13.98 27.63
CA THR A 863 -3.80 14.78 27.51
C THR A 863 -3.00 14.40 26.26
N VAL A 864 -2.05 15.25 25.88
CA VAL A 864 -1.14 15.04 24.75
C VAL A 864 0.22 14.55 25.24
N ASP A 865 0.69 13.44 24.67
CA ASP A 865 2.00 12.85 24.94
C ASP A 865 3.04 13.37 23.93
N LEU A 866 3.85 14.36 24.32
CA LEU A 866 4.97 14.86 23.50
C LEU A 866 6.15 13.88 23.44
N THR A 867 6.20 12.88 24.33
CA THR A 867 7.24 11.85 24.34
C THR A 867 6.98 10.72 23.35
N ALA A 868 5.79 10.66 22.73
CA ALA A 868 5.46 9.67 21.72
C ALA A 868 6.40 9.73 20.52
N GLU A 869 7.06 8.62 20.19
CA GLU A 869 8.01 8.52 19.06
C GLU A 869 7.40 8.92 17.71
N ARG A 870 6.09 8.77 17.52
CA ARG A 870 5.38 9.19 16.29
C ARG A 870 5.50 10.68 15.96
N LEU A 871 5.83 11.53 16.95
CA LEU A 871 5.94 12.98 16.78
C LEU A 871 7.35 13.42 16.36
N LYS A 872 8.33 12.51 16.40
CA LYS A 872 9.76 12.81 16.26
C LYS A 872 10.37 11.91 15.19
N THR A 873 10.95 12.51 14.16
CA THR A 873 11.86 11.79 13.24
C THR A 873 13.22 12.48 13.25
N ALA A 874 14.30 11.70 13.17
CA ALA A 874 15.66 12.22 13.29
C ALA A 874 16.60 11.61 12.25
N ASN A 875 17.65 12.36 11.88
CA ASN A 875 18.71 11.88 10.99
C ASN A 875 19.66 10.84 11.64
N MET A 876 19.54 10.60 12.96
CA MET A 876 20.36 9.65 13.72
C MET A 876 19.57 9.06 14.89
N GLY A 877 19.84 7.79 15.23
CA GLY A 877 19.25 7.12 16.38
C GLY A 877 20.02 7.37 17.69
N GLY A 878 19.41 6.99 18.83
CA GLY A 878 20.06 7.08 20.15
C GLY A 878 20.09 8.48 20.77
N LEU A 879 19.23 9.39 20.31
CA LEU A 879 19.12 10.76 20.84
C LEU A 879 18.35 10.80 22.17
N VAL A 880 18.76 11.72 23.04
CA VAL A 880 18.05 12.09 24.27
C VAL A 880 17.25 13.36 24.00
N TYR A 881 15.95 13.36 24.30
CA TYR A 881 15.06 14.50 24.06
C TYR A 881 14.76 15.27 25.34
N SER A 882 14.82 16.59 25.27
CA SER A 882 14.40 17.52 26.31
C SER A 882 13.26 18.40 25.81
N TYR A 883 12.34 18.74 26.71
CA TYR A 883 11.06 19.37 26.42
C TYR A 883 10.91 20.63 27.27
N TYR A 884 10.47 21.73 26.67
CA TYR A 884 10.46 23.06 27.29
C TYR A 884 9.16 23.81 27.01
N THR A 885 8.85 24.78 27.86
CA THR A 885 7.70 25.70 27.66
C THR A 885 8.08 27.01 26.97
N ASP A 886 9.37 27.22 26.67
CA ASP A 886 9.91 28.45 26.09
C ASP A 886 10.87 28.18 24.92
N ALA A 887 10.90 29.09 23.95
CA ALA A 887 11.74 28.97 22.75
C ALA A 887 13.26 29.03 23.05
N ALA A 888 13.65 29.53 24.22
CA ALA A 888 15.04 29.63 24.64
C ALA A 888 15.55 28.34 25.33
N GLY A 889 14.68 27.36 25.60
CA GLY A 889 15.06 26.10 26.24
C GLY A 889 15.47 26.26 27.71
N THR A 890 14.92 27.25 28.41
CA THR A 890 15.31 27.60 29.79
C THR A 890 14.36 27.06 30.85
N ILE A 891 13.12 26.71 30.48
CA ILE A 891 12.06 26.24 31.38
C ILE A 891 11.67 24.81 30.98
N PRO A 892 12.31 23.78 31.56
CA PRO A 892 12.03 22.38 31.22
C PRO A 892 10.66 21.93 31.75
N MET A 893 9.99 21.07 30.99
CA MET A 893 8.70 20.48 31.35
C MET A 893 8.88 19.34 32.36
N THR A 894 8.05 19.32 33.40
CA THR A 894 8.05 18.27 34.43
C THR A 894 7.29 17.01 34.01
N ASN A 895 6.32 17.11 33.09
CA ASN A 895 5.52 15.97 32.62
C ASN A 895 5.17 16.07 31.11
N PRO A 896 6.14 15.93 30.19
CA PRO A 896 5.91 16.06 28.76
C PRO A 896 5.03 14.95 28.15
N SER A 897 4.78 13.84 28.86
CA SER A 897 3.93 12.75 28.36
C SER A 897 2.44 12.91 28.66
N ALA A 898 2.04 13.97 29.38
CA ALA A 898 0.64 14.28 29.65
C ALA A 898 0.41 15.79 29.74
N VAL A 899 0.47 16.46 28.59
CA VAL A 899 0.20 17.89 28.45
C VAL A 899 -1.32 18.14 28.36
N ASP A 900 -1.85 18.98 29.25
CA ASP A 900 -3.27 19.26 29.44
C ASP A 900 -3.68 20.71 29.09
N VAL A 901 -2.71 21.55 28.69
CA VAL A 901 -2.91 22.96 28.33
C VAL A 901 -2.60 23.18 26.85
N THR A 902 -3.44 23.97 26.16
CA THR A 902 -3.15 24.44 24.79
C THR A 902 -1.98 25.43 24.82
N GLY A 903 -0.96 25.19 23.99
CA GLY A 903 0.22 26.04 23.94
C GLY A 903 1.24 25.62 22.88
N THR A 904 2.26 26.45 22.68
CA THR A 904 3.47 26.09 21.93
C THR A 904 4.51 25.62 22.91
N TYR A 905 4.90 24.35 22.80
CA TYR A 905 5.99 23.74 23.55
C TYR A 905 7.18 23.58 22.64
N TYR A 906 8.33 23.20 23.18
CA TYR A 906 9.58 23.17 22.44
C TYR A 906 10.36 21.90 22.71
N ILE A 907 10.90 21.28 21.66
CA ILE A 907 11.65 20.04 21.73
C ILE A 907 13.07 20.27 21.25
N GLN A 908 14.04 19.76 22.02
CA GLN A 908 15.44 19.69 21.64
C GLN A 908 15.93 18.24 21.74
N ALA A 909 16.74 17.81 20.78
CA ALA A 909 17.45 16.55 20.85
C ALA A 909 18.93 16.77 21.15
N MET A 910 19.52 15.89 21.95
CA MET A 910 20.94 15.84 22.27
C MET A 910 21.47 14.46 21.89
N ASN A 911 22.61 14.41 21.20
CA ASN A 911 23.38 13.18 21.05
C ASN A 911 24.19 12.95 22.35
N PRO A 912 23.92 11.88 23.13
CA PRO A 912 24.57 11.66 24.42
C PRO A 912 26.05 11.25 24.31
N ILE A 913 26.52 10.86 23.12
CA ILE A 913 27.91 10.47 22.86
C ILE A 913 28.76 11.70 22.52
N THR A 914 28.26 12.60 21.67
CA THR A 914 29.00 13.76 21.18
C THR A 914 28.68 15.07 21.89
N GLY A 915 27.63 15.10 22.71
CA GLY A 915 27.12 16.31 23.36
C GLY A 915 26.37 17.27 22.43
N CYS A 916 26.24 16.94 21.14
CA CYS A 916 25.68 17.85 20.15
C CYS A 916 24.16 17.95 20.27
N ILE A 917 23.66 19.19 20.35
CA ILE A 917 22.24 19.53 20.44
C ILE A 917 21.67 19.98 19.09
N SER A 918 20.39 19.71 18.86
CA SER A 918 19.63 20.27 17.74
C SER A 918 19.29 21.74 17.98
N SER A 919 18.81 22.41 16.93
CA SER A 919 17.92 23.56 17.11
C SER A 919 16.73 23.17 17.98
N ILE A 920 16.29 24.09 18.82
CA ILE A 920 15.03 23.99 19.55
C ILE A 920 13.90 24.22 18.54
N LEU A 921 12.98 23.27 18.39
CA LEU A 921 11.85 23.37 17.46
C LEU A 921 10.52 23.44 18.22
N PRO A 922 9.55 24.27 17.75
CA PRO A 922 8.23 24.34 18.35
C PRO A 922 7.40 23.08 18.03
N VAL A 923 6.45 22.79 18.92
CA VAL A 923 5.36 21.85 18.74
C VAL A 923 4.07 22.48 19.28
N HIS A 924 3.03 22.53 18.46
CA HIS A 924 1.75 23.14 18.81
C HIS A 924 0.83 22.07 19.40
N VAL A 925 0.53 22.21 20.68
CA VAL A 925 -0.40 21.35 21.40
C VAL A 925 -1.74 22.03 21.49
N VAL A 926 -2.78 21.38 20.98
CA VAL A 926 -4.17 21.83 21.10
C VAL A 926 -4.92 20.88 22.03
N VAL A 927 -5.23 21.36 23.23
CA VAL A 927 -6.13 20.70 24.19
C VAL A 927 -7.39 21.54 24.31
N SER A 928 -8.51 21.00 23.84
CA SER A 928 -9.81 21.69 23.86
C SER A 928 -10.73 21.12 24.93
N SER A 929 -11.55 21.97 25.52
CA SER A 929 -12.69 21.54 26.32
C SER A 929 -13.79 20.95 25.43
N ASN A 930 -14.56 20.01 25.96
CA ASN A 930 -15.77 19.54 25.27
C ASN A 930 -16.75 20.70 25.07
N PRO A 931 -17.45 20.76 23.91
CA PRO A 931 -18.43 21.80 23.66
C PRO A 931 -19.58 21.72 24.67
N VAL A 932 -20.08 22.86 25.12
CA VAL A 932 -21.31 22.91 25.92
C VAL A 932 -22.49 22.94 24.95
N ILE A 933 -23.38 21.95 25.02
CA ILE A 933 -24.60 21.90 24.24
C ILE A 933 -25.84 21.94 25.15
N ALA A 934 -26.82 22.75 24.78
CA ALA A 934 -28.13 22.81 25.42
C ALA A 934 -29.23 22.56 24.37
N VAL A 935 -30.30 21.87 24.76
CA VAL A 935 -31.53 21.72 23.97
C VAL A 935 -32.59 22.69 24.51
N ALA A 936 -33.42 23.25 23.62
CA ALA A 936 -34.42 24.26 24.00
C ALA A 936 -35.54 23.71 24.91
N ALA A 937 -35.82 22.41 24.83
CA ALA A 937 -36.70 21.68 25.73
C ALA A 937 -36.15 20.26 25.93
N SER A 938 -36.21 19.73 27.16
CA SER A 938 -35.82 18.34 27.44
C SER A 938 -36.93 17.32 27.15
N SER A 939 -38.19 17.79 27.13
CA SER A 939 -39.32 16.99 26.65
C SER A 939 -40.36 17.83 25.91
N LEU A 940 -41.04 17.22 24.95
CA LEU A 940 -42.13 17.79 24.16
C LEU A 940 -43.30 16.80 24.08
N LEU A 941 -44.53 17.29 23.94
CA LEU A 941 -45.76 16.48 23.87
C LEU A 941 -46.67 16.97 22.74
N VAL A 942 -46.78 16.18 21.68
CA VAL A 942 -47.32 16.58 20.35
C VAL A 942 -48.28 15.54 19.79
N CYS A 943 -49.12 15.87 18.82
CA CYS A 943 -50.01 14.91 18.16
C CYS A 943 -49.24 14.01 17.16
N ARG A 944 -49.77 12.81 16.87
CA ARG A 944 -49.15 11.89 15.89
C ARG A 944 -49.06 12.57 14.52
N GLY A 945 -47.85 12.63 13.94
CA GLY A 945 -47.59 13.25 12.65
C GLY A 945 -47.61 14.79 12.61
N GLU A 946 -47.74 15.46 13.76
CA GLU A 946 -47.61 16.92 13.86
C GLU A 946 -46.16 17.36 13.59
N GLU A 947 -45.97 18.52 12.95
CA GLU A 947 -44.62 19.05 12.71
C GLU A 947 -44.03 19.72 13.95
N VAL A 948 -42.82 19.30 14.33
CA VAL A 948 -42.09 19.84 15.48
C VAL A 948 -40.69 20.26 15.07
N THR A 949 -40.28 21.48 15.45
CA THR A 949 -38.90 21.93 15.29
C THR A 949 -38.13 21.76 16.60
N LEU A 950 -37.22 20.80 16.63
CA LEU A 950 -36.23 20.65 17.68
C LEU A 950 -35.14 21.72 17.52
N THR A 951 -34.66 22.29 18.63
CA THR A 951 -33.59 23.30 18.62
C THR A 951 -32.55 23.01 19.69
N ALA A 952 -31.28 23.10 19.31
CA ALA A 952 -30.12 22.97 20.19
C ALA A 952 -29.13 24.12 19.92
N THR A 953 -28.42 24.54 20.97
CA THR A 953 -27.47 25.65 20.93
C THR A 953 -26.13 25.23 21.52
N SER A 954 -25.05 25.61 20.82
CA SER A 954 -23.66 25.42 21.25
C SER A 954 -22.82 26.47 20.54
N ALA A 955 -22.29 27.44 21.29
CA ALA A 955 -21.63 28.60 20.70
C ALA A 955 -20.32 28.23 20.01
N GLY A 956 -20.19 28.55 18.72
CA GLY A 956 -18.98 28.29 17.92
C GLY A 956 -18.78 26.84 17.47
N ASN A 957 -19.72 25.94 17.74
CA ASN A 957 -19.61 24.51 17.45
C ASN A 957 -20.62 24.09 16.38
N SER A 958 -20.27 23.11 15.54
CA SER A 958 -21.23 22.51 14.62
C SER A 958 -22.18 21.60 15.40
N ILE A 959 -23.47 21.62 15.07
CA ILE A 959 -24.48 20.76 15.69
C ILE A 959 -25.04 19.80 14.64
N THR A 960 -25.19 18.53 15.00
CA THR A 960 -25.90 17.52 14.22
C THR A 960 -26.94 16.82 15.08
N TRP A 961 -28.06 16.45 14.48
CA TRP A 961 -29.09 15.63 15.12
C TRP A 961 -29.01 14.19 14.61
N THR A 962 -29.32 13.24 15.47
CA THR A 962 -29.56 11.83 15.11
C THR A 962 -31.02 11.46 15.32
N SER A 963 -31.59 10.77 14.32
CA SER A 963 -32.98 10.31 14.25
C SER A 963 -34.04 11.43 14.30
N PRO A 964 -34.15 12.32 13.30
CA PRO A 964 -33.54 12.23 11.97
C PRO A 964 -32.13 12.82 11.91
N SER A 965 -31.41 12.43 10.86
CA SER A 965 -30.14 13.07 10.51
C SER A 965 -30.40 14.47 9.98
N ALA A 966 -30.00 15.50 10.72
CA ALA A 966 -30.08 16.89 10.31
C ALA A 966 -28.82 17.65 10.75
N ALA A 967 -28.29 18.50 9.88
CA ALA A 967 -27.14 19.35 10.17
C ALA A 967 -27.60 20.77 10.52
N GLY A 968 -27.03 21.34 11.58
CA GLY A 968 -27.37 22.67 12.09
C GLY A 968 -28.07 22.64 13.46
N PRO A 969 -28.37 23.82 14.02
CA PRO A 969 -28.97 23.95 15.35
C PRO A 969 -30.42 23.45 15.43
N THR A 970 -31.10 23.28 14.29
CA THR A 970 -32.53 22.94 14.23
C THR A 970 -32.78 21.66 13.41
N ALA A 971 -33.71 20.83 13.86
CA ALA A 971 -34.21 19.67 13.11
C ALA A 971 -35.75 19.66 13.11
N VAL A 972 -36.35 19.45 11.95
CA VAL A 972 -37.82 19.33 11.81
C VAL A 972 -38.20 17.84 11.79
N ILE A 973 -39.18 17.46 12.60
CA ILE A 973 -39.60 16.07 12.80
C ILE A 973 -41.12 15.94 12.72
N HIS A 974 -41.62 14.83 12.16
CA HIS A 974 -43.04 14.46 12.12
C HIS A 974 -43.24 13.12 12.86
N PRO A 975 -43.15 13.09 14.20
CA PRO A 975 -43.03 11.85 14.98
C PRO A 975 -44.29 10.98 14.89
N GLN A 976 -44.09 9.67 14.73
CA GLN A 976 -45.17 8.66 14.60
C GLN A 976 -45.34 7.80 15.86
N GLY A 977 -44.28 7.67 16.67
CA GLY A 977 -44.27 7.11 18.02
C GLY A 977 -43.41 7.94 18.97
N ASN A 978 -43.45 7.64 20.28
CA ASN A 978 -42.56 8.26 21.26
C ASN A 978 -41.09 7.98 20.90
N GLY A 979 -40.20 8.96 21.08
CA GLY A 979 -38.79 8.80 20.74
C GLY A 979 -37.87 9.81 21.43
N SER A 980 -36.58 9.49 21.46
CA SER A 980 -35.52 10.39 21.93
C SER A 980 -34.66 10.84 20.76
N TYR A 981 -34.43 12.15 20.67
CA TYR A 981 -33.78 12.83 19.56
C TYR A 981 -32.51 13.48 20.10
N THR A 982 -31.35 13.09 19.60
CA THR A 982 -30.06 13.51 20.20
C THR A 982 -29.38 14.55 19.33
N ALA A 983 -29.14 15.73 19.89
CA ALA A 983 -28.26 16.74 19.33
C ALA A 983 -26.83 16.47 19.80
N THR A 984 -25.87 16.57 18.89
CA THR A 984 -24.44 16.41 19.13
C THR A 984 -23.72 17.67 18.67
N ALA A 985 -22.99 18.32 19.55
CA ALA A 985 -22.12 19.44 19.22
C ALA A 985 -20.69 18.94 19.03
N THR A 986 -20.03 19.43 17.99
CA THR A 986 -18.61 19.15 17.71
C THR A 986 -17.87 20.48 17.56
N ASN A 987 -16.80 20.67 18.33
CA ASN A 987 -15.95 21.85 18.21
C ASN A 987 -14.93 21.70 17.06
N ALA A 988 -14.21 22.77 16.73
CA ALA A 988 -13.20 22.76 15.66
C ALA A 988 -12.03 21.77 15.88
N ALA A 989 -11.81 21.31 17.12
CA ALA A 989 -10.81 20.31 17.47
C ALA A 989 -11.36 18.86 17.43
N GLY A 990 -12.62 18.66 17.07
CA GLY A 990 -13.26 17.33 17.01
C GLY A 990 -13.83 16.83 18.34
N CYS A 991 -13.79 17.62 19.42
CA CYS A 991 -14.38 17.22 20.69
C CYS A 991 -15.90 17.28 20.63
N MET A 992 -16.55 16.25 21.16
CA MET A 992 -17.99 16.05 21.07
C MET A 992 -18.68 16.14 22.43
N ALA A 993 -19.91 16.65 22.44
CA ALA A 993 -20.85 16.53 23.55
C ALA A 993 -22.27 16.35 22.99
N SER A 994 -23.16 15.70 23.75
CA SER A 994 -24.52 15.45 23.31
C SER A 994 -25.56 15.82 24.38
N ALA A 995 -26.76 16.16 23.91
CA ALA A 995 -27.95 16.40 24.72
C ALA A 995 -29.18 15.92 23.93
N SER A 996 -30.17 15.34 24.62
CA SER A 996 -31.33 14.71 23.98
C SER A 996 -32.64 15.39 24.35
N VAL A 997 -33.60 15.34 23.43
CA VAL A 997 -34.99 15.77 23.59
C VAL A 997 -35.89 14.54 23.52
N THR A 998 -36.70 14.31 24.56
CA THR A 998 -37.71 13.23 24.55
C THR A 998 -39.03 13.76 23.99
N VAL A 999 -39.47 13.25 22.85
CA VAL A 999 -40.75 13.63 22.24
C VAL A 999 -41.77 12.53 22.49
N ASN A 1000 -42.83 12.89 23.20
CA ASN A 1000 -43.96 12.03 23.50
C ASN A 1000 -45.14 12.38 22.58
N ILE A 1001 -45.92 11.38 22.20
CA ILE A 1001 -47.08 11.54 21.31
C ILE A 1001 -48.38 11.40 22.09
N ARG A 1002 -49.33 12.30 21.80
CA ARG A 1002 -50.74 12.16 22.15
C ARG A 1002 -51.41 11.22 21.15
N ASP A 1003 -51.93 10.10 21.65
CA ASP A 1003 -52.65 9.12 20.85
C ASP A 1003 -54.15 9.47 20.81
N PHE A 1004 -54.62 9.99 19.68
CA PHE A 1004 -56.04 10.23 19.41
C PHE A 1004 -56.45 9.41 18.18
N ASN A 1005 -57.40 8.49 18.37
CA ASN A 1005 -57.94 7.67 17.29
C ASN A 1005 -59.46 7.63 17.38
N MET A 1006 -60.13 7.87 16.26
CA MET A 1006 -61.57 7.79 16.07
C MET A 1006 -61.98 6.46 15.45
N ASN A 1007 -63.25 6.11 15.63
CA ASN A 1007 -63.88 4.96 15.03
C ASN A 1007 -65.32 5.31 14.61
N LEU A 1008 -65.77 4.78 13.48
CA LEU A 1008 -67.09 5.01 12.92
C LEU A 1008 -67.80 3.68 12.70
N THR A 1009 -68.96 3.53 13.35
CA THR A 1009 -69.76 2.29 13.32
C THR A 1009 -71.13 2.55 12.72
N ALA A 1010 -71.77 1.50 12.20
CA ALA A 1010 -73.10 1.56 11.60
C ALA A 1010 -74.04 0.57 12.28
N SER A 1011 -75.31 0.95 12.48
CA SER A 1011 -76.30 0.13 13.19
C SER A 1011 -76.67 -1.17 12.47
N ALA A 1012 -76.43 -1.25 11.15
CA ALA A 1012 -76.58 -2.46 10.34
C ALA A 1012 -75.73 -2.32 9.06
N ASN A 1013 -75.14 -3.43 8.60
CA ASN A 1013 -74.39 -3.55 7.35
C ASN A 1013 -74.24 -5.06 7.02
N PRO A 1014 -74.75 -5.59 5.88
CA PRO A 1014 -75.49 -4.90 4.82
C PRO A 1014 -76.87 -4.39 5.26
N VAL A 1015 -77.50 -3.57 4.42
CA VAL A 1015 -78.88 -3.09 4.60
C VAL A 1015 -79.71 -3.17 3.32
N ILE A 1016 -81.03 -3.16 3.45
CA ILE A 1016 -81.95 -3.15 2.31
C ILE A 1016 -82.01 -1.73 1.71
N PRO A 1017 -82.07 -1.54 0.37
CA PRO A 1017 -82.23 -0.22 -0.23
C PRO A 1017 -83.42 0.56 0.35
N GLY A 1018 -83.20 1.83 0.71
CA GLY A 1018 -84.19 2.69 1.36
C GLY A 1018 -84.32 2.52 2.88
N ALA A 1019 -83.65 1.54 3.50
CA ALA A 1019 -83.60 1.43 4.96
C ALA A 1019 -82.74 2.54 5.58
N ALA A 1020 -83.13 3.00 6.77
CA ALA A 1020 -82.35 3.94 7.56
C ALA A 1020 -81.25 3.21 8.33
N VAL A 1021 -80.01 3.70 8.22
CA VAL A 1021 -78.85 3.25 9.00
C VAL A 1021 -78.36 4.39 9.87
N SER A 1022 -78.10 4.10 11.15
CA SER A 1022 -77.51 5.07 12.09
C SER A 1022 -76.01 4.86 12.16
N LEU A 1023 -75.27 5.92 11.85
CA LEU A 1023 -73.82 6.03 11.96
C LEU A 1023 -73.49 6.63 13.34
N MET A 1024 -72.58 5.99 14.07
CA MET A 1024 -72.19 6.39 15.42
C MET A 1024 -70.67 6.52 15.51
N SER A 1025 -70.19 7.73 15.80
CA SER A 1025 -68.76 7.96 16.04
C SER A 1025 -68.38 7.68 17.50
N SER A 1026 -67.15 7.20 17.69
CA SER A 1026 -66.51 7.06 18.99
C SER A 1026 -65.02 7.36 18.87
N ALA A 1027 -64.33 7.56 19.98
CA ALA A 1027 -62.89 7.80 20.00
C ALA A 1027 -62.28 7.30 21.31
N ASN A 1028 -60.96 7.16 21.34
CA ASN A 1028 -60.22 6.76 22.55
C ASN A 1028 -60.13 7.86 23.63
N ASN A 1029 -60.46 9.12 23.30
CA ASN A 1029 -60.44 10.28 24.19
C ASN A 1029 -61.71 11.14 24.04
N THR A 1030 -61.88 12.15 24.89
CA THR A 1030 -62.93 13.17 24.72
C THR A 1030 -62.67 14.00 23.45
N TYR A 1031 -63.72 14.20 22.66
CA TYR A 1031 -63.62 14.83 21.34
C TYR A 1031 -64.88 15.60 20.97
N THR A 1032 -64.74 16.46 19.96
CA THR A 1032 -65.84 17.15 19.26
C THR A 1032 -65.80 16.77 17.80
N VAL A 1033 -66.96 16.59 17.16
CA VAL A 1033 -67.02 16.36 15.71
C VAL A 1033 -67.04 17.70 14.98
N THR A 1034 -66.18 17.83 13.97
CA THR A 1034 -66.03 19.04 13.16
C THR A 1034 -66.56 18.88 11.74
N GLY A 1035 -66.78 17.66 11.26
CA GLY A 1035 -67.43 17.42 9.98
C GLY A 1035 -67.85 15.97 9.73
N TRP A 1036 -68.77 15.81 8.78
CA TRP A 1036 -69.22 14.53 8.24
C TRP A 1036 -69.21 14.56 6.71
N THR A 1037 -68.72 13.49 6.08
CA THR A 1037 -68.49 13.42 4.64
C THR A 1037 -69.27 12.24 4.04
N PRO A 1038 -69.97 12.39 2.90
CA PRO A 1038 -70.21 13.62 2.13
C PRO A 1038 -71.19 14.58 2.83
N ALA A 1039 -70.80 15.86 2.95
CA ALA A 1039 -71.52 16.83 3.77
C ALA A 1039 -72.98 17.08 3.36
N VAL A 1040 -73.30 16.90 2.07
CA VAL A 1040 -74.66 17.06 1.53
C VAL A 1040 -75.69 16.08 2.14
N LEU A 1041 -75.24 14.96 2.71
CA LEU A 1041 -76.10 13.95 3.34
C LEU A 1041 -76.24 14.15 4.86
N PHE A 1042 -75.45 15.03 5.46
CA PHE A 1042 -75.36 15.22 6.92
C PHE A 1042 -75.50 16.69 7.29
N PRO A 1043 -76.73 17.24 7.43
CA PRO A 1043 -76.93 18.63 7.82
C PRO A 1043 -76.41 18.95 9.23
N GLY A 1044 -76.33 17.96 10.13
CA GLY A 1044 -75.77 18.10 11.48
C GLY A 1044 -74.26 17.83 11.53
N GLN A 1045 -73.45 18.65 10.85
CA GLN A 1045 -72.00 18.46 10.71
C GLN A 1045 -71.20 18.29 12.02
N THR A 1046 -71.76 18.69 13.17
CA THR A 1046 -71.12 18.59 14.50
C THR A 1046 -71.71 17.51 15.41
N ASN A 1047 -72.68 16.72 14.94
CA ASN A 1047 -73.31 15.69 15.77
C ASN A 1047 -72.40 14.46 15.92
N LEU A 1048 -72.42 13.81 17.09
CA LEU A 1048 -71.69 12.54 17.32
C LEU A 1048 -72.31 11.36 16.55
N ASN A 1049 -73.61 11.41 16.27
CA ASN A 1049 -74.35 10.36 15.57
C ASN A 1049 -75.19 10.98 14.44
N GLN A 1050 -75.35 10.24 13.34
CA GLN A 1050 -76.15 10.62 12.18
C GLN A 1050 -77.02 9.44 11.73
N THR A 1051 -78.17 9.71 11.10
CA THR A 1051 -79.01 8.66 10.51
C THR A 1051 -79.30 9.00 9.05
N ILE A 1052 -79.02 8.07 8.15
CA ILE A 1052 -79.17 8.25 6.70
C ILE A 1052 -79.96 7.09 6.09
N ALA A 1053 -80.82 7.37 5.12
CA ALA A 1053 -81.48 6.33 4.34
C ALA A 1053 -80.58 5.94 3.16
N MET A 1054 -80.24 4.65 3.04
CA MET A 1054 -79.34 4.20 1.99
C MET A 1054 -80.00 4.27 0.61
N GLY A 1055 -79.31 4.90 -0.34
CA GLY A 1055 -79.69 4.89 -1.75
C GLY A 1055 -79.56 3.50 -2.37
N GLY A 1056 -79.91 3.38 -3.66
CA GLY A 1056 -79.83 2.11 -4.39
C GLY A 1056 -78.42 1.62 -4.74
N GLN A 1057 -77.36 2.17 -4.13
CA GLN A 1057 -75.95 1.78 -4.31
C GLN A 1057 -75.20 1.81 -2.95
N PRO A 1058 -74.16 0.99 -2.75
CA PRO A 1058 -73.26 1.08 -1.60
C PRO A 1058 -72.60 2.46 -1.49
N GLN A 1059 -72.30 2.91 -0.28
CA GLN A 1059 -71.70 4.23 -0.05
C GLN A 1059 -70.77 4.26 1.17
N THR A 1060 -69.67 5.01 1.05
CA THR A 1060 -68.73 5.32 2.14
C THR A 1060 -69.06 6.65 2.80
N PHE A 1061 -68.95 6.69 4.12
CA PHE A 1061 -69.14 7.87 4.96
C PHE A 1061 -67.92 8.06 5.86
N ALA A 1062 -67.58 9.31 6.16
CA ALA A 1062 -66.49 9.67 7.06
C ALA A 1062 -66.97 10.66 8.14
N VAL A 1063 -66.32 10.64 9.30
CA VAL A 1063 -66.48 11.61 10.38
C VAL A 1063 -65.11 12.16 10.78
N ILE A 1064 -65.00 13.48 10.93
CA ILE A 1064 -63.79 14.18 11.36
C ILE A 1064 -64.05 14.72 12.76
N GLY A 1065 -63.10 14.51 13.68
CA GLY A 1065 -63.20 15.04 15.04
C GLY A 1065 -61.87 15.52 15.58
N VAL A 1066 -61.97 16.31 16.65
CA VAL A 1066 -60.85 16.97 17.31
C VAL A 1066 -60.95 16.68 18.80
N SER A 1067 -59.86 16.17 19.39
CA SER A 1067 -59.77 15.90 20.82
C SER A 1067 -59.77 17.18 21.66
N ALA A 1068 -60.03 17.07 22.96
CA ALA A 1068 -59.92 18.21 23.89
C ALA A 1068 -58.52 18.85 23.91
N ASP A 1069 -57.48 18.10 23.52
CA ASP A 1069 -56.09 18.55 23.42
C ASP A 1069 -55.70 19.10 22.04
N GLY A 1070 -56.62 19.09 21.06
CA GLY A 1070 -56.41 19.65 19.72
C GLY A 1070 -55.94 18.67 18.63
N CYS A 1071 -55.73 17.39 18.93
CA CYS A 1071 -55.40 16.40 17.90
C CYS A 1071 -56.61 16.09 17.02
N ILE A 1072 -56.42 15.98 15.71
CA ILE A 1072 -57.48 15.73 14.71
C ILE A 1072 -57.34 14.30 14.17
N ASP A 1073 -58.45 13.60 14.00
CA ASP A 1073 -58.48 12.30 13.32
C ASP A 1073 -59.78 12.13 12.50
N THR A 1074 -59.80 11.16 11.58
CA THR A 1074 -60.93 10.87 10.67
C THR A 1074 -61.21 9.37 10.60
N ALA A 1075 -62.46 8.97 10.85
CA ALA A 1075 -62.89 7.58 10.77
C ALA A 1075 -63.92 7.37 9.65
N GLU A 1076 -63.84 6.25 8.95
CA GLU A 1076 -64.68 5.93 7.79
C GLU A 1076 -65.44 4.60 7.94
N VAL A 1077 -66.60 4.49 7.29
CA VAL A 1077 -67.37 3.24 7.18
C VAL A 1077 -68.03 3.13 5.80
N THR A 1078 -68.02 1.94 5.20
CA THR A 1078 -68.69 1.66 3.92
C THR A 1078 -69.90 0.76 4.13
N ILE A 1079 -71.09 1.23 3.75
CA ILE A 1079 -72.36 0.51 3.88
C ILE A 1079 -72.70 -0.22 2.57
N THR A 1080 -73.03 -1.50 2.67
CA THR A 1080 -73.32 -2.41 1.57
C THR A 1080 -74.81 -2.79 1.52
N LEU A 1081 -75.27 -3.34 0.39
CA LEU A 1081 -76.69 -3.60 0.14
C LEU A 1081 -77.01 -5.10 -0.03
N GLU A 1082 -78.16 -5.53 0.51
CA GLU A 1082 -78.66 -6.91 0.39
C GLU A 1082 -79.86 -7.02 -0.59
N PRO A 1083 -79.80 -7.88 -1.62
CA PRO A 1083 -80.89 -8.07 -2.60
C PRO A 1083 -81.90 -9.16 -2.20
N GLY A 1084 -83.20 -8.86 -2.29
CA GLY A 1084 -84.30 -9.78 -1.97
C GLY A 1084 -84.90 -10.52 -3.18
N ASP A 1085 -84.66 -11.82 -3.31
CA ASP A 1085 -84.98 -12.64 -4.49
C ASP A 1085 -86.47 -13.03 -4.69
N LYS A 1086 -87.46 -12.25 -4.20
CA LYS A 1086 -88.90 -12.61 -4.25
C LYS A 1086 -89.84 -11.68 -5.02
N ASP A 1087 -89.39 -10.51 -5.48
CA ASP A 1087 -90.29 -9.38 -5.78
C ASP A 1087 -90.67 -9.18 -7.26
N PHE A 1088 -91.00 -10.24 -8.01
CA PHE A 1088 -91.69 -10.06 -9.31
C PHE A 1088 -92.73 -11.13 -9.68
N TYR A 1089 -93.85 -10.65 -10.24
CA TYR A 1089 -95.03 -11.44 -10.60
C TYR A 1089 -95.43 -11.21 -12.07
N ILE A 1090 -95.82 -12.29 -12.74
CA ILE A 1090 -96.33 -12.29 -14.12
C ILE A 1090 -97.72 -12.93 -14.08
N PRO A 1091 -98.80 -12.23 -14.51
CA PRO A 1091 -100.13 -12.82 -14.58
C PRO A 1091 -100.22 -13.88 -15.70
N ASN A 1092 -101.15 -14.81 -15.57
CA ASN A 1092 -101.38 -15.90 -16.54
C ASN A 1092 -102.64 -15.70 -17.42
N ALA A 1093 -103.43 -14.67 -17.14
CA ALA A 1093 -104.59 -14.26 -17.92
C ALA A 1093 -104.80 -12.74 -17.83
N PHE A 1094 -105.45 -12.15 -18.83
CA PHE A 1094 -105.86 -10.75 -18.83
C PHE A 1094 -107.12 -10.54 -19.69
N SER A 1095 -107.86 -9.46 -19.42
CA SER A 1095 -109.21 -9.20 -19.93
C SER A 1095 -109.35 -7.76 -20.43
N PRO A 1096 -108.98 -7.45 -21.69
CA PRO A 1096 -109.11 -6.12 -22.28
C PRO A 1096 -110.58 -5.80 -22.61
N ASN A 1097 -111.33 -5.40 -21.58
CA ASN A 1097 -112.73 -4.99 -21.62
C ASN A 1097 -112.91 -3.47 -21.36
N ASN A 1098 -111.82 -2.77 -21.04
CA ASN A 1098 -111.72 -1.35 -20.69
C ASN A 1098 -112.44 -0.98 -19.37
N ASP A 1099 -112.43 -1.87 -18.37
CA ASP A 1099 -112.95 -1.62 -17.01
C ASP A 1099 -111.90 -1.07 -16.01
N GLY A 1100 -110.64 -0.96 -16.44
CA GLY A 1100 -109.50 -0.51 -15.64
C GLY A 1100 -108.75 -1.63 -14.91
N LYS A 1101 -109.18 -2.89 -15.01
CA LYS A 1101 -108.60 -4.05 -14.31
C LYS A 1101 -108.17 -5.12 -15.29
N ASN A 1102 -106.88 -5.43 -15.28
CA ASN A 1102 -106.27 -6.45 -16.14
C ASN A 1102 -106.50 -6.20 -17.65
N ASP A 1103 -106.67 -4.94 -18.06
CA ASP A 1103 -106.79 -4.56 -19.47
C ASP A 1103 -105.52 -4.81 -20.29
N VAL A 1104 -104.36 -4.88 -19.61
CA VAL A 1104 -103.06 -5.08 -20.25
C VAL A 1104 -102.24 -6.17 -19.59
N PHE A 1105 -101.61 -7.01 -20.41
CA PHE A 1105 -100.62 -8.00 -19.98
C PHE A 1105 -99.25 -7.35 -19.79
N ARG A 1106 -98.79 -7.25 -18.53
CA ARG A 1106 -97.48 -6.71 -18.11
C ARG A 1106 -96.97 -7.39 -16.85
N VAL A 1107 -95.75 -7.04 -16.43
CA VAL A 1107 -95.07 -7.60 -15.25
C VAL A 1107 -95.05 -6.62 -14.09
N TYR A 1108 -95.24 -7.14 -12.88
CA TYR A 1108 -95.28 -6.38 -11.63
C TYR A 1108 -94.05 -6.68 -10.78
N GLY A 1109 -93.44 -5.64 -10.20
CA GLY A 1109 -92.28 -5.79 -9.30
C GLY A 1109 -91.59 -4.45 -9.00
N THR A 1110 -91.22 -4.25 -7.73
CA THR A 1110 -90.51 -3.07 -7.23
C THR A 1110 -89.02 -3.14 -7.54
N ALA A 1111 -88.40 -4.31 -7.33
CA ALA A 1111 -86.99 -4.57 -7.60
C ALA A 1111 -86.62 -4.63 -9.11
N VAL A 1112 -87.61 -4.66 -10.00
CA VAL A 1112 -87.42 -4.70 -11.45
C VAL A 1112 -87.04 -3.31 -11.98
N GLN A 1113 -85.84 -3.21 -12.56
CA GLN A 1113 -85.32 -2.01 -13.23
C GLN A 1113 -85.84 -1.91 -14.67
N SER A 1114 -85.75 -3.00 -15.46
CA SER A 1114 -86.18 -3.03 -16.86
C SER A 1114 -86.60 -4.43 -17.31
N ILE A 1115 -87.30 -4.51 -18.45
CA ILE A 1115 -87.73 -5.77 -19.07
C ILE A 1115 -87.38 -5.84 -20.56
N ASP A 1116 -87.58 -7.01 -21.17
CA ASP A 1116 -87.74 -7.23 -22.61
C ASP A 1116 -88.82 -8.31 -22.74
N LEU A 1117 -90.08 -7.89 -22.82
CA LEU A 1117 -91.28 -8.75 -22.93
C LEU A 1117 -91.69 -8.85 -24.39
N ARG A 1118 -91.95 -10.08 -24.86
CA ARG A 1118 -92.41 -10.39 -26.23
C ARG A 1118 -93.54 -11.40 -26.22
N VAL A 1119 -94.60 -11.14 -26.97
CA VAL A 1119 -95.80 -12.00 -27.08
C VAL A 1119 -96.02 -12.39 -28.54
N PHE A 1120 -96.36 -13.65 -28.78
CA PHE A 1120 -96.45 -14.24 -30.12
C PHE A 1120 -97.80 -14.92 -30.37
N ASN A 1121 -98.21 -15.07 -31.64
CA ASN A 1121 -99.34 -15.92 -32.01
C ASN A 1121 -98.95 -17.42 -32.06
N GLN A 1122 -99.93 -18.28 -32.31
CA GLN A 1122 -99.74 -19.74 -32.37
C GLN A 1122 -98.84 -20.20 -33.54
N TRP A 1123 -98.59 -19.34 -34.52
CA TRP A 1123 -97.69 -19.58 -35.66
C TRP A 1123 -96.28 -18.99 -35.44
N GLY A 1124 -96.01 -18.38 -34.29
CA GLY A 1124 -94.72 -17.79 -33.94
C GLY A 1124 -94.50 -16.34 -34.40
N GLU A 1125 -95.52 -15.68 -34.97
CA GLU A 1125 -95.44 -14.26 -35.34
C GLU A 1125 -95.45 -13.37 -34.09
N LEU A 1126 -94.56 -12.38 -34.01
CA LEU A 1126 -94.49 -11.42 -32.91
C LEU A 1126 -95.68 -10.44 -32.98
N LEU A 1127 -96.51 -10.44 -31.94
CA LEU A 1127 -97.67 -9.56 -31.81
C LEU A 1127 -97.38 -8.29 -30.99
N TYR A 1128 -96.51 -8.40 -29.98
CA TYR A 1128 -96.20 -7.28 -29.09
C TYR A 1128 -94.79 -7.42 -28.52
N GLU A 1129 -94.09 -6.30 -28.40
CA GLU A 1129 -92.84 -6.20 -27.64
C GLU A 1129 -92.80 -4.92 -26.79
N SER A 1130 -92.18 -4.97 -25.62
CA SER A 1130 -91.88 -3.80 -24.80
C SER A 1130 -90.63 -4.01 -23.95
N LYS A 1131 -89.86 -2.94 -23.75
CA LYS A 1131 -88.78 -2.85 -22.76
C LYS A 1131 -89.14 -2.01 -21.53
N ASP A 1132 -90.22 -1.24 -21.60
CA ASP A 1132 -90.77 -0.50 -20.47
C ASP A 1132 -91.71 -1.41 -19.66
N LYS A 1133 -91.44 -1.53 -18.37
CA LYS A 1133 -92.22 -2.35 -17.44
C LYS A 1133 -93.64 -1.81 -17.18
N ASN A 1134 -93.86 -0.52 -17.45
CA ASN A 1134 -95.16 0.12 -17.22
C ASN A 1134 -96.15 -0.15 -18.36
N GLN A 1135 -95.64 -0.41 -19.57
CA GLN A 1135 -96.42 -0.75 -20.77
C GLN A 1135 -96.81 -2.23 -20.79
N GLY A 1136 -97.97 -2.55 -21.36
CA GLY A 1136 -98.47 -3.91 -21.48
C GLY A 1136 -99.30 -4.12 -22.74
N TRP A 1137 -99.45 -5.39 -23.13
CA TRP A 1137 -100.21 -5.77 -24.32
C TRP A 1137 -101.72 -5.73 -24.06
N ASP A 1138 -102.49 -5.03 -24.88
CA ASP A 1138 -103.95 -4.85 -24.78
C ASP A 1138 -104.77 -5.90 -25.55
N GLY A 1139 -104.11 -6.96 -26.07
CA GLY A 1139 -104.76 -7.97 -26.88
C GLY A 1139 -105.14 -7.51 -28.30
N ARG A 1140 -104.53 -6.44 -28.82
CA ARG A 1140 -104.61 -6.02 -30.22
C ARG A 1140 -103.29 -6.24 -30.96
N TYR A 1141 -103.35 -6.36 -32.28
CA TYR A 1141 -102.19 -6.32 -33.16
C TYR A 1141 -102.51 -5.45 -34.36
N LYS A 1142 -101.68 -4.44 -34.65
CA LYS A 1142 -101.90 -3.44 -35.73
C LYS A 1142 -103.32 -2.83 -35.68
N GLY A 1143 -103.83 -2.56 -34.48
CA GLY A 1143 -105.19 -2.04 -34.21
C GLY A 1143 -106.30 -3.10 -34.20
N VAL A 1144 -106.07 -4.28 -34.79
CA VAL A 1144 -107.04 -5.37 -34.92
C VAL A 1144 -107.11 -6.20 -33.64
N ILE A 1145 -108.33 -6.45 -33.17
CA ILE A 1145 -108.64 -7.34 -32.04
C ILE A 1145 -108.10 -8.74 -32.32
N GLN A 1146 -107.30 -9.29 -31.41
CA GLN A 1146 -106.83 -10.68 -31.50
C GLN A 1146 -107.87 -11.66 -30.92
N PRO A 1147 -108.01 -12.88 -31.48
CA PRO A 1147 -108.94 -13.89 -30.99
C PRO A 1147 -108.75 -14.23 -29.50
N VAL A 1148 -109.85 -14.55 -28.82
CA VAL A 1148 -109.79 -15.18 -27.48
C VAL A 1148 -109.02 -16.50 -27.59
N GLY A 1149 -108.05 -16.71 -26.70
CA GLY A 1149 -107.16 -17.86 -26.78
C GLY A 1149 -105.87 -17.72 -25.98
N VAL A 1150 -104.97 -18.70 -26.15
CA VAL A 1150 -103.70 -18.81 -25.45
C VAL A 1150 -102.56 -18.27 -26.32
N TYR A 1151 -101.75 -17.37 -25.78
CA TYR A 1151 -100.63 -16.72 -26.46
C TYR A 1151 -99.31 -17.00 -25.72
N PRO A 1152 -98.28 -17.56 -26.37
CA PRO A 1152 -96.96 -17.70 -25.77
C PRO A 1152 -96.25 -16.36 -25.62
N PHE A 1153 -95.51 -16.21 -24.51
CA PHE A 1153 -94.65 -15.07 -24.26
C PHE A 1153 -93.26 -15.49 -23.78
N GLY A 1154 -92.27 -14.64 -24.03
CA GLY A 1154 -90.94 -14.67 -23.43
C GLY A 1154 -90.64 -13.33 -22.78
N ILE A 1155 -89.98 -13.34 -21.62
CA ILE A 1155 -89.53 -12.11 -20.96
C ILE A 1155 -88.14 -12.26 -20.34
N LYS A 1156 -87.31 -11.25 -20.53
CA LYS A 1156 -86.07 -11.01 -19.76
C LYS A 1156 -86.32 -9.88 -18.77
N VAL A 1157 -85.91 -10.05 -17.52
CA VAL A 1157 -86.15 -9.12 -16.40
C VAL A 1157 -84.81 -8.77 -15.77
N THR A 1158 -84.46 -7.49 -15.71
CA THR A 1158 -83.22 -6.98 -15.10
C THR A 1158 -83.55 -6.26 -13.79
N PHE A 1159 -82.80 -6.59 -12.74
CA PHE A 1159 -82.91 -6.00 -11.40
C PHE A 1159 -81.89 -4.86 -11.20
N TYR A 1160 -82.11 -4.01 -10.20
CA TYR A 1160 -81.20 -2.88 -9.90
C TYR A 1160 -79.79 -3.31 -9.45
N ASP A 1161 -79.60 -4.57 -9.03
CA ASP A 1161 -78.29 -5.14 -8.71
C ASP A 1161 -77.56 -5.75 -9.94
N GLY A 1162 -78.14 -5.59 -11.14
CA GLY A 1162 -77.59 -6.11 -12.39
C GLY A 1162 -77.91 -7.59 -12.68
N ARG A 1163 -78.57 -8.32 -11.77
CA ARG A 1163 -79.03 -9.69 -12.05
C ARG A 1163 -80.06 -9.68 -13.17
N VAL A 1164 -80.07 -10.75 -13.97
CA VAL A 1164 -81.01 -10.90 -15.08
C VAL A 1164 -81.65 -12.28 -15.11
N ILE A 1165 -82.98 -12.34 -15.02
CA ILE A 1165 -83.76 -13.57 -15.08
C ILE A 1165 -84.54 -13.62 -16.40
N THR A 1166 -84.59 -14.79 -17.05
CA THR A 1166 -85.43 -15.01 -18.23
C THR A 1166 -86.53 -16.02 -17.90
N LYS A 1167 -87.79 -15.69 -18.23
CA LYS A 1167 -88.95 -16.58 -18.12
C LYS A 1167 -89.65 -16.72 -19.47
N LYS A 1168 -90.29 -17.85 -19.69
CA LYS A 1168 -91.20 -18.12 -20.81
C LYS A 1168 -92.51 -18.65 -20.23
N GLY A 1169 -93.62 -18.40 -20.89
CA GLY A 1169 -94.93 -18.84 -20.42
C GLY A 1169 -96.03 -18.70 -21.45
N LEU A 1170 -97.25 -18.94 -20.99
CA LEU A 1170 -98.49 -18.79 -21.76
C LEU A 1170 -99.35 -17.76 -21.01
N VAL A 1171 -100.00 -16.87 -21.75
CA VAL A 1171 -101.04 -15.96 -21.23
C VAL A 1171 -102.35 -16.20 -21.95
N ASN A 1172 -103.44 -16.29 -21.19
CA ASN A 1172 -104.80 -16.40 -21.73
C ASN A 1172 -105.38 -15.00 -21.97
N LEU A 1173 -105.71 -14.70 -23.22
CA LEU A 1173 -106.52 -13.55 -23.59
C LEU A 1173 -108.00 -13.97 -23.52
N VAL A 1174 -108.74 -13.42 -22.56
CA VAL A 1174 -110.19 -13.61 -22.38
C VAL A 1174 -110.91 -12.29 -22.61
N ARG A 1175 -112.17 -12.33 -23.05
CA ARG A 1175 -113.01 -11.16 -23.36
C ARG A 1175 -114.48 -11.49 -23.06
#